data_AF-A0A0F9MC86-F1
#
_entry.id   AF-A0A0F9MC86-F1
#
_cell.length_a   1.000
_cell.length_b   1.000
_cell.length_c   1.000
_cell.angle_alpha   90.00
_cell.angle_beta   90.00
_cell.angle_gamma   90.00
#
_symmetry.space_group_name_H-M   'P 1'
#
loop_
_entity.id
_entity.type
_entity.pdbx_description
1 polymer ?
#
loop_
_entity_poly.entity_id
_entity_poly.type
_entity_poly.pdbx_seq_one_letter_code
_entity_poly.pdbx_strand_id
1 'polypeptide(L)'
;MNKTIILMLAFILIVPIAYSLQQCDSPIEPSDLPCEVVSTYLFEDGCAANEVKIFNSVPTLLQTKTWDDWGDGGRCNVSFGEVANTSLRDSYSLNSTDGSTATIIVGGVKMEFLRLTIFGIFFFIDLVLIGFMHKFKEDEGSSIVFGWMATAIMTILGSMIMFGFEVVDVDIIFGFNANQGTPDCELILRLETDNAGDPSDTLADLVLTGEIKLANWNPGEWNNLSLNGTAELADGVTYHFVGEGKACTTGNAYRFTTTAASVYAGGTSELSQDARATWTNQDSDRAFRIGFNTSASLEEPPLFSNASINNSAPRINDGVNINITLTDLISNVSGYIFAWDNGTGSFINDSFVSIESQRFSIANVSVNKTIEVPEATVIQYQWFANDTSGNLGTSSVFTVTVAGFTAPNETIHGNTFFNPNNLTIISLAESEVAFLNLSFEDNIELFGMEMRIRDEDDVLVFNFTNSSLGGTLDNMTRTINVSSHQGFFTVNITVTDTHTARFIPDYKIDKGIQNYLIFNDKIRITAEGAIYTNSKKDFDRYSMEFNYIPFFAPKNKVFYVESDSKLYYRKDSIYKAHFVDSKNENWIDFEGIEGKPTVTKINDLKWKVEFYNTDSKLIFNSIGGLNKNSNFYKYYLANASIDFVLPTTTTVSSISGSITLSLNVTGNARNKTIFKLHNSSKNLIDTFNVSNNGTGTFFYNHTFTGLTDTTFFINATNVDIVGQHINSTTTIKFQIITFTDCTTGFEVINYTVVDEGNSSLIDGDASIVFTFNGSSPTETFTRTITSENNFSVCIFPPEERLTADYTATYSSLVYQERVVVVTDSIYSNTTQTKQLKLLRQVDGIFATFRLIDSFQNPLSGVAGVVEITAGDEVESRNTDDAGIVTFFVDPDTTYIFTFTKAGFKSSVSSLRVTTTDIITVTLESEAEAIQASIYTGINYFFKPSNNVLNNKTEINFVFNMTSSFWNITGCSFRLRNITTSFNSSSLTFNGSECIIPITFNTGNHTTIIGEATYQLNNTLNNTVSVQYTVLFTFQGQFSLKTFIDDINSFVSAGFNDFARFILSIIIIIGIVGWASLELSVFRGEEEILIGLTIALIFMFSYIGWLNMPLDSLPSIKGWGLPENWLNQWIVFILSLLGGGSFIIRKKF
;
A
#
# COMPACT_ATOMS: atom_id res chain seq x y z
N MET A 1 1.76 -68.60 -28.87
CA MET A 1 2.96 -67.76 -29.03
C MET A 1 4.04 -68.25 -28.07
N ASN A 2 5.32 -68.24 -28.45
CA ASN A 2 6.40 -68.91 -27.70
C ASN A 2 6.93 -68.04 -26.53
N LYS A 3 7.16 -68.63 -25.34
CA LYS A 3 7.59 -67.90 -24.13
C LYS A 3 8.89 -67.09 -24.33
N THR A 4 9.79 -67.57 -25.18
CA THR A 4 11.07 -66.92 -25.49
C THR A 4 10.90 -65.55 -26.16
N ILE A 5 9.84 -65.34 -26.95
CA ILE A 5 9.59 -64.07 -27.65
C ILE A 5 9.13 -62.99 -26.66
N ILE A 6 8.29 -63.37 -25.69
CA ILE A 6 7.84 -62.46 -24.62
C ILE A 6 9.03 -62.05 -23.74
N LEU A 7 9.95 -62.99 -23.44
CA LEU A 7 11.16 -62.68 -22.66
C LEU A 7 12.13 -61.75 -23.40
N MET A 8 12.31 -61.91 -24.72
CA MET A 8 13.13 -61.01 -25.53
C MET A 8 12.57 -59.59 -25.59
N LEU A 9 11.24 -59.44 -25.75
CA LEU A 9 10.59 -58.13 -25.77
C LEU A 9 10.69 -57.42 -24.41
N ALA A 10 10.55 -58.14 -23.30
CA ALA A 10 10.79 -57.60 -21.96
C ALA A 10 12.24 -57.13 -21.76
N PHE A 11 13.23 -57.85 -22.30
CA PHE A 11 14.64 -57.50 -22.15
C PHE A 11 15.04 -56.25 -22.94
N ILE A 12 14.44 -56.02 -24.10
CA ILE A 12 14.70 -54.84 -24.95
C ILE A 12 14.14 -53.55 -24.31
N LEU A 13 13.05 -53.64 -23.54
CA LEU A 13 12.42 -52.49 -22.86
C LEU A 13 13.12 -52.05 -21.57
N ILE A 14 13.91 -52.92 -20.92
CA ILE A 14 14.57 -52.61 -19.63
C ILE A 14 15.88 -51.83 -19.83
N VAL A 15 16.57 -52.01 -20.96
CA VAL A 15 17.91 -51.42 -21.19
C VAL A 15 17.92 -49.89 -21.28
N PRO A 16 16.95 -49.20 -21.93
CA PRO A 16 16.94 -47.73 -21.99
C PRO A 16 16.72 -47.08 -20.61
N ILE A 17 15.90 -47.70 -19.76
CA ILE A 17 15.52 -47.20 -18.42
C ILE A 17 16.73 -47.17 -17.47
N ALA A 18 17.72 -48.05 -17.68
CA ALA A 18 18.94 -48.09 -16.89
C ALA A 18 20.00 -47.06 -17.31
N TYR A 19 19.94 -46.52 -18.52
CA TYR A 19 20.97 -45.60 -19.05
C TYR A 19 20.68 -44.12 -18.76
N SER A 20 19.44 -43.77 -18.43
CA SER A 20 18.98 -42.39 -18.16
C SER A 20 19.13 -41.94 -16.70
N LEU A 21 19.69 -42.78 -15.82
CA LEU A 21 19.85 -42.51 -14.38
C LEU A 21 21.24 -41.98 -13.98
N GLN A 22 22.09 -41.57 -14.94
CA GLN A 22 23.52 -41.29 -14.69
C GLN A 22 24.03 -39.89 -15.09
N GLN A 23 23.15 -38.91 -15.37
CA GLN A 23 23.56 -37.50 -15.58
C GLN A 23 22.55 -36.50 -14.99
N CYS A 24 22.78 -36.09 -13.74
CA CYS A 24 22.30 -34.83 -13.15
C CYS A 24 23.32 -34.38 -12.08
N ASP A 25 24.43 -33.80 -12.51
CA ASP A 25 25.34 -33.02 -11.66
C ASP A 25 26.27 -32.18 -12.54
N SER A 26 25.85 -30.95 -12.86
CA SER A 26 26.65 -29.89 -13.50
C SER A 26 25.92 -28.54 -13.34
N PRO A 27 26.55 -27.50 -12.75
CA PRO A 27 25.93 -26.19 -12.64
C PRO A 27 25.97 -25.43 -13.99
N ILE A 28 25.01 -24.54 -14.20
CA ILE A 28 24.92 -23.63 -15.35
C ILE A 28 25.83 -22.42 -15.10
N GLU A 29 26.57 -21.95 -16.10
CA GLU A 29 27.43 -20.77 -15.96
C GLU A 29 26.66 -19.46 -16.18
N PRO A 30 27.07 -18.32 -15.57
CA PRO A 30 26.32 -17.06 -15.61
C PRO A 30 26.15 -16.41 -16.99
N SER A 31 26.81 -16.90 -18.04
CA SER A 31 26.74 -16.36 -19.40
C SER A 31 25.43 -16.66 -20.13
N ASP A 32 24.64 -17.61 -19.63
CA ASP A 32 23.47 -18.15 -20.35
C ASP A 32 22.15 -17.44 -19.98
N LEU A 33 22.20 -16.37 -19.19
CA LEU A 33 21.03 -15.54 -18.85
C LEU A 33 20.89 -14.35 -19.82
N PRO A 34 19.73 -14.17 -20.48
CA PRO A 34 19.56 -13.17 -21.56
C PRO A 34 19.24 -11.74 -21.07
N CYS A 35 19.69 -11.33 -19.88
CA CYS A 35 19.81 -9.93 -19.46
C CYS A 35 20.61 -9.77 -18.17
N GLU A 36 21.36 -8.67 -18.06
CA GLU A 36 22.13 -8.30 -16.87
C GLU A 36 21.19 -7.68 -15.82
N VAL A 37 20.76 -8.49 -14.85
CA VAL A 37 19.87 -8.04 -13.75
C VAL A 37 20.72 -7.40 -12.65
N VAL A 38 20.83 -6.08 -12.67
CA VAL A 38 21.43 -5.31 -11.57
C VAL A 38 20.33 -4.86 -10.60
N SER A 39 20.10 -5.64 -9.55
CA SER A 39 19.40 -5.16 -8.35
C SER A 39 19.97 -5.82 -7.09
N THR A 40 20.59 -5.02 -6.23
CA THR A 40 20.92 -5.38 -4.85
C THR A 40 20.12 -4.48 -3.92
N TYR A 41 19.07 -5.04 -3.32
CA TYR A 41 18.36 -4.43 -2.19
C TYR A 41 18.14 -5.51 -1.13
N LEU A 42 18.62 -5.24 0.08
CA LEU A 42 18.25 -5.97 1.29
C LEU A 42 17.01 -5.29 1.87
N PHE A 43 15.97 -6.08 2.15
CA PHE A 43 14.83 -5.62 2.94
C PHE A 43 15.12 -5.97 4.40
N GLU A 44 15.60 -5.01 5.19
CA GLU A 44 15.85 -5.23 6.62
C GLU A 44 14.56 -5.09 7.45
N ASP A 45 13.62 -4.23 7.03
CA ASP A 45 12.34 -3.99 7.71
C ASP A 45 11.13 -4.45 6.89
N GLY A 46 10.31 -5.32 7.47
CA GLY A 46 9.31 -6.11 6.76
C GLY A 46 8.19 -5.32 6.06
N CYS A 47 8.25 -5.28 4.73
CA CYS A 47 7.18 -5.03 3.73
C CYS A 47 6.25 -3.80 3.84
N ALA A 48 6.21 -3.05 4.93
CA ALA A 48 5.15 -2.08 5.22
C ALA A 48 5.49 -0.61 4.88
N ALA A 49 5.90 -0.31 3.63
CA ALA A 49 5.98 1.08 3.13
C ALA A 49 6.15 1.27 1.59
N ASN A 50 6.59 0.25 0.85
CA ASN A 50 7.27 0.50 -0.44
C ASN A 50 6.39 0.30 -1.70
N GLU A 51 6.34 1.35 -2.51
CA GLU A 51 5.80 1.36 -3.88
C GLU A 51 6.80 0.69 -4.84
N VAL A 52 6.44 -0.45 -5.44
CA VAL A 52 7.34 -1.18 -6.35
C VAL A 52 7.15 -0.71 -7.78
N LYS A 53 8.21 -0.15 -8.36
CA LYS A 53 8.26 0.39 -9.74
C LYS A 53 9.13 -0.47 -10.64
N ILE A 54 8.56 -0.98 -11.74
CA ILE A 54 9.24 -1.84 -12.71
C ILE A 54 9.49 -1.05 -14.00
N PHE A 55 10.73 -1.06 -14.48
CA PHE A 55 11.17 -0.36 -15.69
C PHE A 55 11.64 -1.36 -16.75
N ASN A 56 11.54 -0.98 -18.03
CA ASN A 56 12.23 -1.68 -19.11
C ASN A 56 13.70 -1.21 -19.25
N SER A 57 14.43 -1.81 -20.19
CA SER A 57 15.84 -1.49 -20.49
C SER A 57 16.09 -0.09 -21.09
N VAL A 58 15.06 0.73 -21.31
CA VAL A 58 15.15 2.11 -21.82
C VAL A 58 14.30 3.00 -20.90
N PRO A 59 14.82 3.36 -19.71
CA PRO A 59 14.13 3.40 -18.41
C PRO A 59 12.71 4.01 -18.44
N THR A 60 11.77 3.25 -18.96
CA THR A 60 10.35 3.62 -19.06
C THR A 60 9.60 2.80 -18.03
N LEU A 61 8.85 3.49 -17.17
CA LEU A 61 8.05 2.86 -16.13
C LEU A 61 6.96 2.00 -16.76
N LEU A 62 7.08 0.68 -16.65
CA LEU A 62 6.13 -0.29 -17.17
C LEU A 62 4.93 -0.45 -16.24
N GLN A 63 5.19 -0.56 -14.93
CA GLN A 63 4.15 -0.77 -13.94
C GLN A 63 4.58 -0.26 -12.56
N THR A 64 3.58 0.10 -11.75
CA THR A 64 3.70 0.49 -10.35
C THR A 64 2.66 -0.30 -9.55
N LYS A 65 3.04 -0.82 -8.38
CA LYS A 65 2.15 -1.53 -7.46
C LYS A 65 2.23 -0.89 -6.06
N THR A 66 1.08 -0.55 -5.50
CA THR A 66 0.91 -0.03 -4.13
C THR A 66 0.31 -1.10 -3.22
N TRP A 67 0.30 -0.87 -1.90
CA TRP A 67 -0.13 -1.88 -0.90
C TRP A 67 -1.60 -2.32 -1.07
N ASP A 68 -2.52 -1.42 -1.41
CA ASP A 68 -3.96 -1.70 -1.55
C ASP A 68 -4.28 -2.76 -2.64
N ASP A 69 -3.35 -3.02 -3.55
CA ASP A 69 -3.47 -4.05 -4.59
C ASP A 69 -3.16 -5.49 -4.07
N TRP A 70 -2.77 -5.64 -2.80
CA TRP A 70 -2.30 -6.89 -2.19
C TRP A 70 -3.18 -7.22 -0.98
N GLY A 71 -4.23 -8.04 -1.19
CA GLY A 71 -5.21 -8.35 -0.15
C GLY A 71 -4.61 -8.95 1.13
N ASP A 72 -5.37 -8.83 2.24
CA ASP A 72 -4.98 -8.88 3.67
C ASP A 72 -4.31 -10.17 4.23
N GLY A 73 -3.61 -10.96 3.41
CA GLY A 73 -3.07 -12.29 3.75
C GLY A 73 -1.62 -12.34 4.24
N GLY A 74 -0.93 -11.21 4.41
CA GLY A 74 0.43 -11.15 4.99
C GLY A 74 1.52 -11.93 4.23
N ARG A 75 1.32 -12.24 2.94
CA ARG A 75 2.30 -12.92 2.08
C ARG A 75 2.48 -12.17 0.76
N CYS A 76 3.69 -11.68 0.52
CA CYS A 76 4.05 -10.98 -0.72
C CYS A 76 4.22 -11.96 -1.89
N ASN A 77 3.11 -12.45 -2.45
CA ASN A 77 3.12 -13.41 -3.54
C ASN A 77 2.84 -12.70 -4.88
N VAL A 78 3.90 -12.29 -5.59
CA VAL A 78 3.78 -11.68 -6.92
C VAL A 78 3.61 -12.75 -7.99
N SER A 79 2.41 -12.89 -8.52
CA SER A 79 2.18 -13.61 -9.78
C SER A 79 2.30 -12.64 -10.96
N PHE A 80 3.26 -12.90 -11.85
CA PHE A 80 3.42 -12.10 -13.07
C PHE A 80 2.31 -12.43 -14.06
N GLY A 81 1.41 -11.46 -14.26
CA GLY A 81 0.36 -11.53 -15.27
C GLY A 81 0.94 -11.52 -16.69
N GLU A 82 0.26 -12.24 -17.58
CA GLU A 82 0.63 -12.48 -18.97
C GLU A 82 0.98 -11.20 -19.76
N VAL A 83 2.26 -11.01 -20.08
CA VAL A 83 2.66 -10.14 -21.19
C VAL A 83 2.56 -10.98 -22.46
N ALA A 84 1.63 -10.61 -23.34
CA ALA A 84 1.38 -11.37 -24.55
C ALA A 84 2.66 -11.58 -25.39
N ASN A 85 2.75 -12.78 -25.99
CA ASN A 85 3.65 -13.15 -27.08
C ASN A 85 5.04 -13.76 -26.75
N THR A 86 5.19 -14.52 -25.64
CA THR A 86 6.24 -15.57 -25.54
C THR A 86 5.66 -16.88 -24.98
N SER A 87 6.07 -18.02 -25.54
CA SER A 87 5.43 -19.33 -25.33
C SER A 87 6.23 -20.27 -24.41
N LEU A 88 6.81 -19.75 -23.33
CA LEU A 88 7.53 -20.53 -22.32
C LEU A 88 7.02 -20.14 -20.92
N ARG A 89 6.40 -21.10 -20.23
CA ARG A 89 6.04 -20.99 -18.80
C ARG A 89 7.24 -21.41 -17.98
N ASP A 90 7.88 -20.44 -17.32
CA ASP A 90 8.71 -20.69 -16.14
C ASP A 90 8.15 -19.85 -14.98
N SER A 91 7.74 -20.52 -13.90
CA SER A 91 7.29 -19.86 -12.68
C SER A 91 8.44 -19.73 -11.67
N TYR A 92 8.71 -18.50 -11.26
CA TYR A 92 9.77 -18.20 -10.30
C TYR A 92 9.14 -17.97 -8.92
N SER A 93 9.41 -18.87 -7.98
CA SER A 93 9.03 -18.69 -6.57
C SER A 93 10.21 -18.16 -5.78
N LEU A 94 10.05 -16.97 -5.20
CA LEU A 94 10.94 -16.42 -4.18
C LEU A 94 10.39 -16.81 -2.82
N ASN A 95 11.05 -17.74 -2.14
CA ASN A 95 10.75 -18.09 -0.76
C ASN A 95 11.93 -17.66 0.13
N SER A 96 11.70 -16.68 0.99
CA SER A 96 12.67 -16.19 1.97
C SER A 96 12.16 -16.50 3.37
N THR A 97 12.79 -17.48 4.03
CA THR A 97 12.39 -17.94 5.37
C THR A 97 13.20 -17.33 6.52
N ASP A 98 14.39 -16.80 6.23
CA ASP A 98 15.41 -16.52 7.26
C ASP A 98 16.53 -15.56 6.80
N GLY A 99 16.24 -14.68 5.82
CA GLY A 99 16.92 -13.39 5.64
C GLY A 99 18.42 -13.36 5.33
N SER A 100 19.07 -14.49 5.02
CA SER A 100 20.55 -14.54 4.90
C SER A 100 21.11 -15.05 3.57
N THR A 101 20.39 -15.88 2.78
CA THR A 101 20.73 -16.16 1.37
C THR A 101 19.51 -16.65 0.58
N ALA A 102 19.17 -15.98 -0.53
CA ALA A 102 18.22 -16.51 -1.51
C ALA A 102 18.93 -17.53 -2.43
N THR A 103 18.43 -18.77 -2.48
CA THR A 103 18.97 -19.82 -3.35
C THR A 103 17.97 -20.14 -4.45
N ILE A 104 18.36 -19.96 -5.72
CA ILE A 104 17.51 -20.29 -6.87
C ILE A 104 17.58 -21.81 -7.10
N ILE A 105 16.52 -22.54 -6.72
CA ILE A 105 16.39 -23.97 -7.01
C ILE A 105 15.63 -24.14 -8.33
N VAL A 106 16.37 -24.39 -9.42
CA VAL A 106 15.78 -24.72 -10.73
C VAL A 106 15.36 -26.20 -10.73
N GLY A 107 14.16 -26.48 -10.22
CA GLY A 107 13.57 -27.81 -10.09
C GLY A 107 13.05 -28.43 -11.40
N GLY A 108 13.87 -28.49 -12.45
CA GLY A 108 13.47 -29.01 -13.76
C GLY A 108 13.49 -30.54 -13.87
N VAL A 109 12.43 -31.23 -13.45
CA VAL A 109 12.28 -32.68 -13.70
C VAL A 109 11.77 -32.90 -15.14
N LYS A 110 12.61 -33.45 -16.03
CA LYS A 110 12.23 -33.70 -17.44
C LYS A 110 11.08 -34.72 -17.55
N MET A 111 9.88 -34.22 -17.81
CA MET A 111 8.61 -34.97 -18.00
C MET A 111 8.63 -36.05 -19.10
N GLU A 112 9.65 -36.11 -19.96
CA GLU A 112 9.74 -37.14 -21.00
C GLU A 112 9.94 -38.56 -20.46
N PHE A 113 10.59 -38.72 -19.30
CA PHE A 113 10.86 -40.04 -18.72
C PHE A 113 9.59 -40.77 -18.24
N LEU A 114 8.63 -40.02 -17.68
CA LEU A 114 7.34 -40.56 -17.29
C LEU A 114 6.51 -40.96 -18.53
N ARG A 115 6.55 -40.14 -19.59
CA ARG A 115 5.86 -40.40 -20.87
C ARG A 115 6.36 -41.67 -21.55
N LEU A 116 7.68 -41.89 -21.62
CA LEU A 116 8.24 -43.14 -22.18
C LEU A 116 7.82 -44.38 -21.38
N THR A 117 7.81 -44.27 -20.05
CA THR A 117 7.45 -45.40 -19.16
C THR A 117 5.99 -45.82 -19.33
N ILE A 118 5.07 -44.85 -19.42
CA ILE A 118 3.65 -45.10 -19.66
C ILE A 118 3.43 -45.75 -21.03
N PHE A 119 4.11 -45.27 -22.08
CA PHE A 119 4.00 -45.84 -23.44
C PHE A 119 4.46 -47.31 -23.49
N GLY A 120 5.55 -47.66 -22.79
CA GLY A 120 6.04 -49.04 -22.70
C GLY A 120 5.05 -50.01 -22.02
N ILE A 121 4.28 -49.53 -21.03
CA ILE A 121 3.26 -50.34 -20.34
C ILE A 121 2.07 -50.63 -21.26
N PHE A 122 1.57 -49.62 -21.99
CA PHE A 122 0.45 -49.84 -22.93
C PHE A 122 0.82 -50.78 -24.08
N PHE A 123 2.01 -50.65 -24.66
CA PHE A 123 2.49 -51.57 -25.71
C PHE A 123 2.58 -53.03 -25.24
N PHE A 124 2.90 -53.26 -23.96
CA PHE A 124 2.91 -54.62 -23.38
C PHE A 124 1.49 -55.19 -23.21
N ILE A 125 0.51 -54.36 -22.85
CA ILE A 125 -0.91 -54.75 -22.72
C ILE A 125 -1.47 -55.18 -24.08
N ASP A 126 -1.12 -54.49 -25.18
CA ASP A 126 -1.55 -54.86 -26.54
C ASP A 126 -1.04 -56.24 -26.98
N LEU A 127 0.24 -56.53 -26.73
CA LEU A 127 0.82 -57.85 -27.03
C LEU A 127 0.13 -59.00 -26.27
N VAL A 128 -0.37 -58.72 -25.07
CA VAL A 128 -1.17 -59.67 -24.28
C VAL A 128 -2.59 -59.82 -24.85
N LEU A 129 -3.25 -58.72 -25.23
CA LEU A 129 -4.60 -58.73 -25.81
C LEU A 129 -4.63 -59.42 -27.19
N ILE A 130 -3.67 -59.15 -28.07
CA ILE A 130 -3.52 -59.84 -29.36
C ILE A 130 -3.28 -61.35 -29.14
N GLY A 131 -2.47 -61.70 -28.14
CA GLY A 131 -2.25 -63.09 -27.72
C GLY A 131 -3.50 -63.78 -27.17
N PHE A 132 -4.41 -63.03 -26.54
CA PHE A 132 -5.71 -63.53 -26.06
C PHE A 132 -6.72 -63.71 -27.20
N MET A 133 -6.87 -62.71 -28.08
CA MET A 133 -7.81 -62.80 -29.20
C MET A 133 -7.44 -63.92 -30.18
N HIS A 134 -6.15 -64.16 -30.43
CA HIS A 134 -5.72 -65.27 -31.29
C HIS A 134 -5.99 -66.67 -30.69
N LYS A 135 -6.40 -66.76 -29.42
CA LYS A 135 -6.73 -68.03 -28.74
C LYS A 135 -8.22 -68.37 -28.78
N PHE A 136 -9.11 -67.41 -29.05
CA PHE A 136 -10.55 -67.63 -29.22
C PHE A 136 -10.86 -67.76 -30.72
N LYS A 137 -10.78 -68.99 -31.22
CA LYS A 137 -10.95 -69.33 -32.64
C LYS A 137 -12.28 -70.07 -32.82
N GLU A 138 -13.29 -69.40 -33.38
CA GLU A 138 -14.47 -70.03 -33.98
C GLU A 138 -15.22 -69.07 -34.93
N ASP A 139 -14.49 -68.48 -35.88
CA ASP A 139 -14.94 -68.27 -37.27
C ASP A 139 -13.83 -67.60 -38.10
N GLU A 140 -13.54 -68.12 -39.30
CA GLU A 140 -12.32 -67.75 -40.06
C GLU A 140 -12.47 -66.46 -40.91
N GLY A 141 -13.60 -65.77 -40.84
CA GLY A 141 -13.85 -64.53 -41.59
C GLY A 141 -13.54 -63.22 -40.84
N SER A 142 -13.70 -63.17 -39.51
CA SER A 142 -13.71 -61.92 -38.74
C SER A 142 -12.38 -61.58 -38.04
N SER A 143 -11.56 -62.59 -37.74
CA SER A 143 -10.36 -62.43 -36.89
C SER A 143 -9.28 -61.50 -37.46
N ILE A 144 -9.12 -61.43 -38.79
CA ILE A 144 -8.19 -60.50 -39.44
C ILE A 144 -8.69 -59.06 -39.26
N VAL A 145 -9.99 -58.78 -39.49
CA VAL A 145 -10.54 -57.42 -39.40
C VAL A 145 -10.44 -56.87 -37.97
N PHE A 146 -10.73 -57.68 -36.95
CA PHE A 146 -10.58 -57.26 -35.55
C PHE A 146 -9.13 -57.05 -35.12
N GLY A 147 -8.17 -57.84 -35.64
CA GLY A 147 -6.74 -57.63 -35.35
C GLY A 147 -6.22 -56.29 -35.88
N TRP A 148 -6.65 -55.89 -37.08
CA TRP A 148 -6.26 -54.60 -37.67
C TRP A 148 -7.00 -53.42 -37.04
N MET A 149 -8.28 -53.55 -36.66
CA MET A 149 -8.99 -52.52 -35.89
C MET A 149 -8.38 -52.28 -34.50
N ALA A 150 -8.02 -53.34 -33.76
CA ALA A 150 -7.40 -53.19 -32.44
C ALA A 150 -6.05 -52.47 -32.54
N THR A 151 -5.22 -52.86 -33.53
CA THR A 151 -3.92 -52.22 -33.78
C THR A 151 -4.07 -50.74 -34.16
N ALA A 152 -5.08 -50.40 -34.98
CA ALA A 152 -5.36 -49.01 -35.35
C ALA A 152 -5.81 -48.17 -34.14
N ILE A 153 -6.81 -48.63 -33.37
CA ILE A 153 -7.37 -47.90 -32.22
C ILE A 153 -6.31 -47.66 -31.14
N MET A 154 -5.39 -48.61 -30.90
CA MET A 154 -4.33 -48.43 -29.92
C MET A 154 -3.15 -47.62 -30.44
N THR A 155 -2.87 -47.64 -31.75
CA THR A 155 -1.96 -46.66 -32.37
C THR A 155 -2.49 -45.23 -32.19
N ILE A 156 -3.80 -45.03 -32.29
CA ILE A 156 -4.46 -43.75 -32.02
C ILE A 156 -4.36 -43.36 -30.54
N LEU A 157 -4.71 -44.24 -29.60
CA LEU A 157 -4.67 -43.95 -28.15
C LEU A 157 -3.26 -43.72 -27.61
N GLY A 158 -2.31 -44.58 -27.97
CA GLY A 158 -0.89 -44.40 -27.63
C GLY A 158 -0.32 -43.11 -28.22
N SER A 159 -0.87 -42.67 -29.36
CA SER A 159 -0.58 -41.33 -29.87
C SER A 159 -1.18 -40.25 -28.96
N MET A 160 -2.48 -40.28 -28.63
CA MET A 160 -3.16 -39.20 -27.87
C MET A 160 -2.55 -38.91 -26.50
N ILE A 161 -1.85 -39.86 -25.87
CA ILE A 161 -1.14 -39.67 -24.59
C ILE A 161 0.20 -38.90 -24.73
N MET A 162 0.78 -38.83 -25.94
CA MET A 162 2.01 -38.06 -26.21
C MET A 162 1.77 -36.55 -26.39
N PHE A 163 0.51 -36.10 -26.52
CA PHE A 163 0.14 -34.68 -26.65
C PHE A 163 -0.71 -34.27 -25.44
N GLY A 164 -0.43 -33.10 -24.89
CA GLY A 164 -0.58 -32.79 -23.47
C GLY A 164 -1.98 -32.90 -22.87
N PHE A 165 -2.04 -33.49 -21.66
CA PHE A 165 -3.02 -33.13 -20.64
C PHE A 165 -2.26 -32.49 -19.47
N GLU A 166 -2.53 -31.21 -19.22
CA GLU A 166 -2.16 -30.51 -17.99
C GLU A 166 -3.31 -30.74 -16.99
N VAL A 167 -3.00 -31.33 -15.82
CA VAL A 167 -4.02 -31.66 -14.81
C VAL A 167 -4.21 -30.45 -13.91
N VAL A 168 -5.47 -30.08 -13.67
CA VAL A 168 -5.84 -29.05 -12.68
C VAL A 168 -5.44 -29.54 -11.30
N ASP A 169 -4.53 -28.82 -10.64
CA ASP A 169 -4.16 -29.11 -9.26
C ASP A 169 -5.37 -28.94 -8.32
N VAL A 170 -5.60 -29.97 -7.52
CA VAL A 170 -6.59 -29.98 -6.44
C VAL A 170 -5.80 -29.96 -5.13
N ASP A 171 -5.79 -28.81 -4.46
CA ASP A 171 -5.18 -28.69 -3.13
C ASP A 171 -5.96 -29.51 -2.10
N ILE A 172 -5.48 -30.73 -1.82
CA ILE A 172 -5.91 -31.55 -0.70
C ILE A 172 -4.91 -31.36 0.45
N ILE A 173 -5.17 -30.34 1.29
CA ILE A 173 -4.37 -30.09 2.48
C ILE A 173 -4.71 -31.14 3.56
N PHE A 174 -3.80 -32.09 3.77
CA PHE A 174 -3.75 -32.88 5.00
C PHE A 174 -2.89 -32.16 6.05
N GLY A 175 -3.54 -31.44 6.95
CA GLY A 175 -2.90 -30.77 8.09
C GLY A 175 -3.19 -31.47 9.41
N PHE A 176 -2.30 -32.36 9.86
CA PHE A 176 -2.15 -32.58 11.30
C PHE A 176 -1.43 -31.36 11.89
N ASN A 177 -1.94 -30.80 12.99
CA ASN A 177 -1.10 -29.92 13.81
C ASN A 177 -1.34 -30.16 15.30
N ALA A 178 -0.26 -30.11 16.07
CA ALA A 178 -0.24 -30.40 17.49
C ALA A 178 0.47 -29.28 18.27
N ASN A 179 -0.30 -28.64 19.14
CA ASN A 179 0.11 -27.89 20.34
C ASN A 179 1.00 -26.62 20.23
N GLN A 180 0.60 -25.64 21.03
CA GLN A 180 1.29 -24.42 21.49
C GLN A 180 1.46 -23.30 20.42
N GLY A 181 1.19 -22.01 20.70
CA GLY A 181 0.44 -21.41 21.82
C GLY A 181 1.08 -20.17 22.43
N THR A 182 0.50 -19.00 22.17
CA THR A 182 0.49 -17.79 23.03
C THR A 182 -0.63 -16.85 22.54
N PRO A 183 -1.15 -15.93 23.38
CA PRO A 183 -2.38 -15.18 23.08
C PRO A 183 -2.13 -13.70 22.73
N ASP A 184 -2.80 -13.22 21.69
CA ASP A 184 -3.09 -11.80 21.51
C ASP A 184 -4.54 -11.51 21.96
N CYS A 185 -4.70 -10.49 22.78
CA CYS A 185 -6.00 -10.07 23.30
C CYS A 185 -6.64 -9.01 22.41
N GLU A 186 -7.37 -9.42 21.38
CA GLU A 186 -8.29 -8.54 20.66
C GLU A 186 -9.73 -8.74 21.17
N LEU A 187 -10.29 -7.72 21.83
CA LEU A 187 -11.65 -7.76 22.39
C LEU A 187 -12.68 -7.33 21.34
N ILE A 188 -13.01 -8.22 20.40
CA ILE A 188 -14.14 -8.02 19.47
C ILE A 188 -15.43 -8.52 20.13
N LEU A 189 -16.30 -7.59 20.53
CA LEU A 189 -17.65 -7.89 21.02
C LEU A 189 -18.57 -8.24 19.84
N ARG A 190 -18.62 -9.53 19.47
CA ARG A 190 -19.58 -10.06 18.49
C ARG A 190 -20.76 -10.72 19.23
N LEU A 191 -21.95 -10.15 19.08
CA LEU A 191 -23.21 -10.75 19.51
C LEU A 191 -23.75 -11.65 18.40
N GLU A 192 -23.75 -12.96 18.62
CA GLU A 192 -24.47 -13.92 17.78
C GLU A 192 -25.64 -14.51 18.56
N THR A 193 -26.83 -14.51 17.95
CA THR A 193 -28.07 -15.04 18.52
C THR A 193 -28.66 -16.10 17.59
N ASP A 194 -28.67 -17.35 18.04
CA ASP A 194 -29.35 -18.44 17.34
C ASP A 194 -30.87 -18.39 17.57
N ASN A 195 -31.66 -18.20 16.49
CA ASN A 195 -32.53 -19.25 15.92
C ASN A 195 -33.41 -18.74 14.77
N ALA A 196 -33.82 -19.66 13.88
CA ALA A 196 -34.52 -19.38 12.62
C ALA A 196 -36.06 -19.24 12.75
N GLY A 197 -36.73 -18.56 11.80
CA GLY A 197 -38.21 -18.52 11.84
C GLY A 197 -39.08 -17.75 10.82
N ASP A 198 -38.58 -17.10 9.76
CA ASP A 198 -39.38 -16.56 8.62
C ASP A 198 -40.49 -15.49 8.95
N PRO A 199 -41.27 -14.89 8.02
CA PRO A 199 -41.12 -13.44 7.78
C PRO A 199 -42.42 -12.60 7.74
N SER A 200 -42.38 -11.32 8.18
CA SER A 200 -43.15 -10.21 7.55
C SER A 200 -42.96 -8.85 8.25
N ASP A 201 -42.83 -7.80 7.43
CA ASP A 201 -43.30 -6.42 7.62
C ASP A 201 -42.82 -5.51 8.78
N THR A 202 -41.83 -4.68 8.40
CA THR A 202 -41.84 -3.18 8.45
C THR A 202 -41.97 -2.37 9.75
N LEU A 203 -41.07 -1.38 9.83
CA LEU A 203 -41.25 0.00 10.35
C LEU A 203 -41.52 0.20 11.86
N ALA A 204 -40.50 0.71 12.56
CA ALA A 204 -40.49 2.12 13.00
C ALA A 204 -39.09 2.56 13.49
N ASP A 205 -38.57 3.65 12.94
CA ASP A 205 -37.40 4.34 13.51
C ASP A 205 -37.75 4.98 14.85
N LEU A 206 -36.83 4.92 15.82
CA LEU A 206 -36.79 5.87 16.94
C LEU A 206 -35.40 6.46 17.08
N VAL A 207 -35.20 7.60 16.44
CA VAL A 207 -33.99 8.42 16.56
C VAL A 207 -33.96 9.10 17.92
N LEU A 208 -32.88 8.91 18.68
CA LEU A 208 -32.52 9.77 19.81
C LEU A 208 -31.15 10.42 19.55
N THR A 209 -31.18 11.60 18.95
CA THR A 209 -30.03 12.50 18.84
C THR A 209 -29.73 13.16 20.19
N GLY A 210 -28.48 13.05 20.66
CA GLY A 210 -27.99 13.73 21.86
C GLY A 210 -26.57 14.23 21.66
N GLU A 211 -26.42 15.51 21.33
CA GLU A 211 -25.14 16.19 21.18
C GLU A 211 -24.61 16.62 22.56
N ILE A 212 -23.43 16.16 22.99
CA ILE A 212 -22.76 16.66 24.20
C ILE A 212 -21.56 17.52 23.79
N LYS A 213 -21.75 18.84 23.87
CA LYS A 213 -20.68 19.83 23.70
C LYS A 213 -19.88 19.94 25.00
N LEU A 214 -18.60 19.61 24.95
CA LEU A 214 -17.65 19.91 26.02
C LEU A 214 -17.10 21.33 25.82
N ALA A 215 -17.25 22.18 26.84
CA ALA A 215 -16.70 23.54 26.87
C ALA A 215 -15.87 23.76 28.13
N ASN A 216 -14.69 24.35 27.95
CA ASN A 216 -13.77 24.88 28.96
C ASN A 216 -13.27 23.89 30.03
N TRP A 217 -12.00 23.51 29.93
CA TRP A 217 -11.29 22.81 31.00
C TRP A 217 -9.98 23.56 31.35
N ASN A 218 -9.83 23.88 32.64
CA ASN A 218 -8.58 24.39 33.23
C ASN A 218 -7.94 23.25 34.04
N PRO A 219 -6.60 23.10 34.06
CA PRO A 219 -5.95 21.99 34.72
C PRO A 219 -5.77 22.23 36.22
N GLY A 220 -6.29 21.33 37.05
CA GLY A 220 -6.08 21.33 38.49
C GLY A 220 -6.80 20.17 39.17
N GLU A 221 -6.04 19.43 39.99
CA GLU A 221 -6.50 18.41 40.96
C GLU A 221 -7.19 17.15 40.40
N TRP A 222 -6.48 16.03 40.51
CA TRP A 222 -7.02 14.68 40.36
C TRP A 222 -7.54 14.18 41.70
N ASN A 223 -8.80 13.73 41.78
CA ASN A 223 -9.26 12.67 42.68
C ASN A 223 -10.70 12.23 42.35
N ASN A 224 -10.92 10.91 42.32
CA ASN A 224 -12.21 10.20 42.40
C ASN A 224 -13.39 10.68 41.52
N LEU A 225 -13.50 10.10 40.31
CA LEU A 225 -14.75 10.09 39.54
C LEU A 225 -15.66 8.93 40.01
N SER A 226 -16.74 9.22 40.73
CA SER A 226 -17.76 8.21 41.06
C SER A 226 -18.95 8.30 40.09
N LEU A 227 -19.26 7.20 39.41
CA LEU A 227 -20.46 7.07 38.57
C LEU A 227 -21.63 6.54 39.39
N ASN A 228 -22.47 7.46 39.88
CA ASN A 228 -23.77 7.12 40.49
C ASN A 228 -24.87 7.18 39.43
N GLY A 229 -25.57 6.06 39.22
CA GLY A 229 -26.75 5.97 38.37
C GLY A 229 -27.83 5.11 39.03
N THR A 230 -29.06 5.61 39.06
CA THR A 230 -30.25 4.88 39.54
C THR A 230 -31.26 4.76 38.41
N ALA A 231 -31.76 3.55 38.18
CA ALA A 231 -32.86 3.30 37.25
C ALA A 231 -34.03 2.65 38.00
N GLU A 232 -35.18 3.31 37.99
CA GLU A 232 -36.46 2.72 38.44
C GLU A 232 -37.26 2.26 37.22
N LEU A 233 -37.83 1.06 37.31
CA LEU A 233 -38.95 0.63 36.47
C LEU A 233 -40.03 0.01 37.36
N ALA A 234 -41.26 -0.01 36.83
CA ALA A 234 -42.48 -0.17 37.61
C ALA A 234 -42.65 -1.58 38.23
N ASP A 235 -42.12 -1.76 39.45
CA ASP A 235 -42.79 -2.46 40.56
C ASP A 235 -42.07 -2.27 41.93
N GLY A 236 -41.45 -1.10 42.14
CA GLY A 236 -41.08 -0.64 43.50
C GLY A 236 -39.96 -1.41 44.21
N VAL A 237 -39.03 -2.04 43.48
CA VAL A 237 -37.84 -2.70 44.04
C VAL A 237 -36.57 -2.01 43.56
N THR A 238 -35.83 -1.40 44.49
CA THR A 238 -34.55 -0.74 44.23
C THR A 238 -33.39 -1.68 44.55
N TYR A 239 -32.48 -1.91 43.60
CA TYR A 239 -31.23 -2.64 43.84
C TYR A 239 -30.03 -1.69 43.73
N HIS A 240 -29.20 -1.64 44.78
CA HIS A 240 -27.90 -0.99 44.74
C HIS A 240 -26.81 -2.01 44.41
N PHE A 241 -25.98 -1.70 43.41
CA PHE A 241 -24.75 -2.44 43.14
C PHE A 241 -23.54 -1.55 43.44
N VAL A 242 -22.67 -2.02 44.33
CA VAL A 242 -21.36 -1.44 44.61
C VAL A 242 -20.32 -2.46 44.16
N GLY A 243 -19.52 -2.10 43.16
CA GLY A 243 -18.47 -2.96 42.60
C GLY A 243 -17.09 -2.35 42.79
N GLU A 244 -16.33 -2.85 43.76
CA GLU A 244 -14.91 -2.52 43.90
C GLU A 244 -14.06 -3.46 43.05
N GLY A 245 -13.47 -2.94 41.98
CA GLY A 245 -12.50 -3.67 41.15
C GLY A 245 -11.08 -3.53 41.70
N LYS A 246 -10.53 -4.59 42.32
CA LYS A 246 -9.13 -4.62 42.77
C LYS A 246 -8.28 -5.48 41.84
N ALA A 247 -7.09 -5.00 41.50
CA ALA A 247 -6.22 -5.59 40.48
C ALA A 247 -5.72 -7.00 40.86
N CYS A 248 -5.70 -7.90 39.88
CA CYS A 248 -4.96 -9.16 39.96
C CYS A 248 -3.58 -9.02 39.30
N THR A 249 -2.53 -9.19 40.09
CA THR A 249 -1.17 -9.40 39.59
C THR A 249 -0.98 -10.83 39.11
N THR A 250 -0.17 -11.02 38.06
CA THR A 250 0.47 -12.30 37.71
C THR A 250 1.26 -12.85 38.92
N GLY A 251 1.45 -14.15 39.14
CA GLY A 251 1.02 -15.35 38.41
C GLY A 251 1.96 -16.51 38.79
N ASN A 252 1.44 -17.60 39.37
CA ASN A 252 2.21 -18.83 39.59
C ASN A 252 1.29 -20.03 39.87
N ALA A 253 1.60 -21.18 39.27
CA ALA A 253 0.79 -22.39 39.38
C ALA A 253 1.16 -23.22 40.62
N TYR A 254 0.16 -23.70 41.36
CA TYR A 254 0.33 -24.80 42.32
C TYR A 254 -0.40 -26.04 41.80
N ARG A 255 0.39 -27.07 41.49
CA ARG A 255 -0.08 -28.38 41.06
C ARG A 255 0.08 -29.36 42.21
N PHE A 256 -1.02 -29.79 42.83
CA PHE A 256 -1.00 -30.94 43.74
C PHE A 256 -1.80 -32.09 43.14
N THR A 257 -1.07 -33.13 42.74
CA THR A 257 -1.59 -34.35 42.13
C THR A 257 -2.26 -35.22 43.19
N THR A 258 -3.47 -35.70 42.94
CA THR A 258 -4.13 -36.71 43.76
C THR A 258 -3.71 -38.11 43.30
N THR A 259 -3.23 -38.95 44.23
CA THR A 259 -3.32 -40.42 44.07
C THR A 259 -3.28 -41.07 45.45
N ALA A 260 -4.18 -42.04 45.68
CA ALA A 260 -4.31 -42.70 46.97
C ALA A 260 -3.28 -43.83 47.15
N ALA A 261 -2.80 -44.03 48.37
CA ALA A 261 -2.12 -45.24 48.82
C ALA A 261 -2.55 -45.57 50.26
N SER A 262 -2.67 -46.86 50.57
CA SER A 262 -3.39 -47.37 51.74
C SER A 262 -2.49 -48.03 52.79
N VAL A 263 -2.74 -47.68 54.06
CA VAL A 263 -2.97 -48.61 55.20
C VAL A 263 -1.83 -49.58 55.67
N TYR A 264 -1.68 -49.62 57.01
CA TYR A 264 -1.00 -50.60 57.89
C TYR A 264 0.55 -50.62 57.98
N ALA A 265 1.10 -50.23 59.15
CA ALA A 265 1.68 -51.17 60.13
C ALA A 265 2.20 -50.48 61.42
N GLY A 266 2.05 -51.16 62.57
CA GLY A 266 3.01 -51.13 63.70
C GLY A 266 2.94 -50.00 64.75
N GLY A 267 2.54 -50.35 65.99
CA GLY A 267 2.67 -49.49 67.19
C GLY A 267 3.52 -50.14 68.30
N THR A 268 3.24 -49.78 69.57
CA THR A 268 3.94 -50.04 70.88
C THR A 268 4.82 -48.84 71.32
N SER A 269 4.91 -48.39 72.59
CA SER A 269 4.35 -48.76 73.92
C SER A 269 4.63 -47.59 74.93
N GLU A 270 4.01 -47.38 76.11
CA GLU A 270 2.86 -48.00 76.83
C GLU A 270 2.28 -47.10 77.96
N LEU A 271 1.09 -47.46 78.46
CA LEU A 271 0.53 -47.32 79.84
C LEU A 271 0.68 -46.02 80.69
N SER A 272 -0.47 -45.42 81.02
CA SER A 272 -1.07 -45.56 82.37
C SER A 272 -2.60 -45.27 82.40
N GLN A 273 -3.37 -46.27 82.84
CA GLN A 273 -4.53 -46.26 83.77
C GLN A 273 -5.40 -44.97 83.93
N ASP A 274 -6.73 -45.00 84.01
CA ASP A 274 -7.66 -46.12 84.25
C ASP A 274 -9.07 -45.84 83.67
N ALA A 275 -9.72 -46.87 83.10
CA ALA A 275 -11.19 -46.96 82.99
C ALA A 275 -11.66 -48.37 82.63
N ARG A 276 -12.29 -49.08 83.58
CA ARG A 276 -13.13 -50.27 83.33
C ARG A 276 -14.41 -50.16 84.15
N ALA A 277 -15.56 -50.25 83.50
CA ALA A 277 -16.57 -51.30 83.73
C ALA A 277 -17.90 -50.99 83.04
N THR A 278 -18.38 -51.94 82.25
CA THR A 278 -19.73 -51.99 81.69
C THR A 278 -20.63 -52.78 82.63
N TRP A 279 -21.86 -52.32 82.93
CA TRP A 279 -23.10 -53.10 82.70
C TRP A 279 -24.40 -52.36 83.09
N THR A 280 -25.51 -52.92 82.63
CA THR A 280 -26.85 -52.32 82.53
C THR A 280 -27.90 -52.94 83.46
N ASN A 281 -29.06 -52.27 83.52
CA ASN A 281 -30.37 -52.68 84.08
C ASN A 281 -30.58 -52.59 85.60
N GLN A 282 -31.81 -52.38 86.09
CA GLN A 282 -33.02 -51.74 85.53
C GLN A 282 -34.07 -51.68 86.67
N ASP A 283 -34.33 -50.50 87.21
CA ASP A 283 -35.54 -50.18 87.99
C ASP A 283 -35.65 -48.65 87.97
N SER A 284 -36.73 -48.11 87.39
CA SER A 284 -36.73 -46.75 86.82
C SER A 284 -37.00 -45.66 87.86
N ASP A 285 -36.02 -45.37 88.72
CA ASP A 285 -36.14 -44.33 89.74
C ASP A 285 -34.82 -43.58 89.99
N ARG A 286 -34.94 -42.31 90.38
CA ARG A 286 -33.86 -41.33 90.66
C ARG A 286 -33.02 -40.87 89.45
N ALA A 287 -33.40 -39.73 88.88
CA ALA A 287 -32.49 -38.90 88.08
C ALA A 287 -31.37 -38.34 88.98
N PHE A 288 -30.27 -39.10 89.07
CA PHE A 288 -29.09 -38.82 89.87
C PHE A 288 -28.33 -37.59 89.33
N ARG A 289 -28.56 -36.44 89.96
CA ARG A 289 -27.71 -35.26 89.78
C ARG A 289 -26.35 -35.51 90.45
N ILE A 290 -25.28 -35.62 89.67
CA ILE A 290 -23.99 -35.10 90.07
C ILE A 290 -23.68 -33.91 89.16
N GLY A 291 -23.55 -32.74 89.77
CA GLY A 291 -22.89 -31.62 89.09
C GLY A 291 -21.38 -31.80 89.21
N PHE A 292 -20.67 -31.70 88.10
CA PHE A 292 -19.25 -31.37 88.10
C PHE A 292 -19.08 -29.93 87.62
N ASN A 293 -18.09 -29.25 88.18
CA ASN A 293 -17.95 -27.80 88.11
C ASN A 293 -17.98 -27.28 86.68
N THR A 294 -18.65 -26.14 86.50
CA THR A 294 -18.27 -25.17 85.46
C THR A 294 -16.84 -24.70 85.76
N SER A 295 -15.85 -25.44 85.26
CA SER A 295 -14.52 -24.87 85.02
C SER A 295 -14.72 -23.65 84.13
N ALA A 296 -14.12 -22.52 84.52
CA ALA A 296 -14.18 -21.29 83.73
C ALA A 296 -13.86 -21.60 82.26
N SER A 297 -14.58 -20.96 81.34
CA SER A 297 -14.11 -20.85 79.96
C SER A 297 -12.70 -20.26 80.02
N LEU A 298 -11.73 -21.04 79.55
CA LEU A 298 -10.45 -20.48 79.13
C LEU A 298 -10.77 -19.68 77.87
N GLU A 299 -11.05 -18.40 78.08
CA GLU A 299 -11.15 -17.44 76.99
C GLU A 299 -9.73 -17.20 76.49
N GLU A 300 -9.44 -17.68 75.28
CA GLU A 300 -8.14 -17.47 74.64
C GLU A 300 -8.13 -16.09 73.98
N PRO A 301 -7.08 -15.27 74.18
CA PRO A 301 -7.01 -13.95 73.55
C PRO A 301 -6.83 -14.05 72.03
N PRO A 302 -7.16 -12.99 71.27
CA PRO A 302 -6.99 -12.98 69.82
C PRO A 302 -5.56 -13.32 69.35
N LEU A 303 -5.49 -14.16 68.32
CA LEU A 303 -4.27 -14.56 67.61
C LEU A 303 -3.99 -13.64 66.42
N PHE A 304 -2.73 -13.61 65.99
CA PHE A 304 -2.22 -12.74 64.93
C PHE A 304 -1.53 -13.57 63.83
N SER A 305 -1.73 -13.18 62.58
CA SER A 305 -0.90 -13.60 61.44
C SER A 305 0.42 -12.83 61.37
N ASN A 306 1.29 -13.20 60.44
CA ASN A 306 2.44 -12.37 60.08
C ASN A 306 1.95 -11.06 59.44
N ALA A 307 2.37 -9.91 59.96
CA ALA A 307 2.08 -8.64 59.33
C ALA A 307 2.72 -8.55 57.93
N SER A 308 2.01 -7.93 56.99
CA SER A 308 2.50 -7.60 55.66
C SER A 308 2.56 -6.09 55.49
N ILE A 309 3.56 -5.59 54.75
CA ILE A 309 3.75 -4.17 54.45
C ILE A 309 3.86 -4.01 52.93
N ASN A 310 3.22 -2.98 52.37
CA ASN A 310 3.24 -2.70 50.93
C ASN A 310 4.63 -2.31 50.38
N ASN A 311 5.52 -1.82 51.25
CA ASN A 311 6.85 -1.34 50.92
C ASN A 311 7.80 -1.74 52.06
N SER A 312 8.62 -2.77 51.83
CA SER A 312 9.52 -3.35 52.84
C SER A 312 10.80 -2.56 53.10
N ALA A 313 11.01 -1.45 52.39
CA ALA A 313 12.17 -0.56 52.56
C ALA A 313 11.82 0.88 52.17
N PRO A 314 10.91 1.54 52.91
CA PRO A 314 10.38 2.84 52.55
C PRO A 314 11.41 3.96 52.70
N ARG A 315 11.25 5.04 51.94
CA ARG A 315 12.02 6.29 52.06
C ARG A 315 11.38 7.25 53.07
N ILE A 316 12.09 8.29 53.46
CA ILE A 316 11.47 9.43 54.14
C ILE A 316 10.35 10.04 53.26
N ASN A 317 9.22 10.35 53.89
CA ASN A 317 7.94 10.75 53.30
C ASN A 317 7.18 9.67 52.49
N ASP A 318 7.66 8.43 52.39
CA ASP A 318 6.85 7.33 51.82
C ASP A 318 5.63 7.04 52.71
N GLY A 319 4.48 6.80 52.08
CA GLY A 319 3.30 6.23 52.73
C GLY A 319 3.34 4.71 52.74
N VAL A 320 3.42 4.09 53.92
CA VAL A 320 3.34 2.64 54.09
C VAL A 320 1.96 2.20 54.55
N ASN A 321 1.49 1.09 53.99
CA ASN A 321 0.25 0.41 54.33
C ASN A 321 0.61 -0.96 54.93
N ILE A 322 0.16 -1.20 56.16
CA ILE A 322 0.53 -2.37 56.97
C ILE A 322 -0.74 -3.14 57.29
N ASN A 323 -0.79 -4.40 56.89
CA ASN A 323 -1.96 -5.28 57.03
C ASN A 323 -1.66 -6.47 57.93
N ILE A 324 -2.61 -6.83 58.79
CA ILE A 324 -2.55 -8.06 59.59
C ILE A 324 -3.95 -8.70 59.68
N THR A 325 -3.99 -10.02 59.75
CA THR A 325 -5.18 -10.79 60.09
C THR A 325 -5.17 -11.12 61.58
N LEU A 326 -6.25 -10.76 62.27
CA LEU A 326 -6.59 -11.08 63.65
C LEU A 326 -7.55 -12.28 63.66
N THR A 327 -7.48 -13.17 64.63
CA THR A 327 -8.34 -14.37 64.70
C THR A 327 -8.69 -14.74 66.13
N ASP A 328 -9.97 -14.95 66.41
CA ASP A 328 -10.50 -15.40 67.70
C ASP A 328 -11.63 -16.41 67.46
N LEU A 329 -11.44 -17.65 67.91
CA LEU A 329 -12.35 -18.77 67.62
C LEU A 329 -13.52 -18.89 68.60
N ILE A 330 -13.56 -18.09 69.68
CA ILE A 330 -14.49 -18.25 70.80
C ILE A 330 -15.34 -16.99 70.98
N SER A 331 -14.71 -15.82 71.06
CA SER A 331 -15.31 -14.57 71.54
C SER A 331 -15.37 -13.46 70.49
N ASN A 332 -14.92 -13.70 69.24
CA ASN A 332 -14.82 -12.73 68.14
C ASN A 332 -13.94 -11.50 68.44
N VAL A 333 -13.21 -11.01 67.44
CA VAL A 333 -12.37 -9.80 67.60
C VAL A 333 -13.28 -8.55 67.70
N SER A 334 -13.12 -7.75 68.76
CA SER A 334 -13.92 -6.52 68.99
C SER A 334 -13.19 -5.23 68.58
N GLY A 335 -11.86 -5.24 68.57
CA GLY A 335 -11.06 -4.13 68.05
C GLY A 335 -9.55 -4.33 68.18
N TYR A 336 -8.80 -3.29 67.83
CA TYR A 336 -7.34 -3.30 67.85
C TYR A 336 -6.71 -1.93 68.17
N ILE A 337 -5.44 -1.98 68.58
CA ILE A 337 -4.53 -0.83 68.69
C ILE A 337 -3.28 -1.17 67.87
N PHE A 338 -2.87 -0.27 67.00
CA PHE A 338 -1.57 -0.31 66.35
C PHE A 338 -0.56 0.47 67.19
N ALA A 339 0.66 -0.02 67.33
CA ALA A 339 1.71 0.67 68.05
C ALA A 339 2.97 0.77 67.18
N TRP A 340 3.54 1.97 67.14
CA TRP A 340 4.57 2.39 66.19
C TRP A 340 5.74 3.02 66.93
N ASP A 341 6.95 2.53 66.71
CA ASP A 341 8.20 3.17 67.09
C ASP A 341 8.85 3.79 65.84
N ASN A 342 8.82 5.11 65.77
CA ASN A 342 9.46 5.90 64.72
C ASN A 342 10.97 6.02 65.01
N GLY A 343 11.68 4.89 65.11
CA GLY A 343 13.14 4.85 65.28
C GLY A 343 13.68 5.35 66.62
N THR A 344 12.83 5.53 67.62
CA THR A 344 13.20 6.08 68.94
C THR A 344 13.52 5.01 69.98
N GLY A 345 13.22 3.73 69.70
CA GLY A 345 13.25 2.64 70.67
C GLY A 345 12.07 2.67 71.64
N SER A 346 10.97 3.35 71.30
CA SER A 346 9.78 3.51 72.16
C SER A 346 8.49 3.53 71.34
N PHE A 347 7.57 2.62 71.67
CA PHE A 347 6.28 2.53 70.99
C PHE A 347 5.32 3.65 71.41
N ILE A 348 4.71 4.28 70.41
CA ILE A 348 3.53 5.14 70.55
C ILE A 348 2.31 4.35 70.08
N ASN A 349 1.28 4.26 70.92
CA ASN A 349 0.03 3.59 70.58
C ASN A 349 -0.91 4.55 69.86
N ASP A 350 -1.52 4.09 68.76
CA ASP A 350 -2.64 4.74 68.11
C ASP A 350 -3.92 4.63 68.97
N SER A 351 -4.95 5.41 68.61
CA SER A 351 -6.29 5.26 69.17
C SER A 351 -6.86 3.87 68.89
N PHE A 352 -7.57 3.30 69.86
CA PHE A 352 -8.33 2.06 69.70
C PHE A 352 -9.34 2.15 68.54
N VAL A 353 -9.34 1.15 67.65
CA VAL A 353 -10.26 1.03 66.53
C VAL A 353 -11.18 -0.17 66.77
N SER A 354 -12.48 0.10 66.94
CA SER A 354 -13.51 -0.92 67.05
C SER A 354 -13.81 -1.55 65.68
N ILE A 355 -13.97 -2.87 65.65
CA ILE A 355 -14.37 -3.61 64.45
C ILE A 355 -15.89 -3.80 64.50
N GLU A 356 -16.64 -2.96 63.77
CA GLU A 356 -18.11 -2.91 63.81
C GLU A 356 -18.80 -4.06 63.06
N SER A 357 -18.53 -5.30 63.48
CA SER A 357 -19.28 -6.49 63.04
C SER A 357 -19.14 -7.64 64.03
N GLN A 358 -20.14 -7.82 64.90
CA GLN A 358 -20.16 -8.78 66.03
C GLN A 358 -20.27 -10.27 65.62
N ARG A 359 -19.69 -10.69 64.48
CA ARG A 359 -19.88 -12.05 63.91
C ARG A 359 -18.68 -12.68 63.20
N PHE A 360 -17.49 -12.07 63.22
CA PHE A 360 -16.33 -12.68 62.57
C PHE A 360 -15.27 -13.12 63.58
N SER A 361 -14.98 -14.41 63.53
CA SER A 361 -13.81 -15.03 64.19
C SER A 361 -12.48 -14.65 63.53
N ILE A 362 -12.50 -13.88 62.43
CA ILE A 362 -11.32 -13.45 61.67
C ILE A 362 -11.55 -12.01 61.18
N ALA A 363 -10.60 -11.11 61.41
CA ALA A 363 -10.66 -9.73 60.92
C ALA A 363 -9.35 -9.34 60.23
N ASN A 364 -9.45 -8.77 59.02
CA ASN A 364 -8.31 -8.18 58.31
C ASN A 364 -8.29 -6.68 58.57
N VAL A 365 -7.20 -6.17 59.14
CA VAL A 365 -7.05 -4.75 59.51
C VAL A 365 -5.84 -4.14 58.81
N SER A 366 -5.92 -2.84 58.55
CA SER A 366 -4.98 -2.09 57.72
C SER A 366 -4.70 -0.72 58.33
N VAL A 367 -3.43 -0.35 58.47
CA VAL A 367 -3.01 0.95 59.00
C VAL A 367 -2.05 1.63 58.03
N ASN A 368 -2.27 2.91 57.78
CA ASN A 368 -1.38 3.77 57.00
C ASN A 368 -0.47 4.59 57.94
N LYS A 369 0.82 4.65 57.62
CA LYS A 369 1.80 5.53 58.28
C LYS A 369 2.66 6.24 57.23
N THR A 370 3.05 7.47 57.51
CA THR A 370 4.10 8.17 56.75
C THR A 370 5.43 7.96 57.46
N ILE A 371 6.50 7.72 56.71
CA ILE A 371 7.84 7.60 57.28
C ILE A 371 8.43 8.99 57.47
N GLU A 372 8.71 9.39 58.71
CA GLU A 372 9.22 10.74 59.03
C GLU A 372 10.66 10.74 59.58
N VAL A 373 11.30 9.57 59.63
CA VAL A 373 12.66 9.41 60.19
C VAL A 373 13.75 9.33 59.11
N PRO A 374 15.01 9.67 59.48
CA PRO A 374 16.14 9.57 58.58
C PRO A 374 16.38 8.15 58.05
N GLU A 375 17.15 8.13 56.97
CA GLU A 375 17.70 6.94 56.32
C GLU A 375 18.43 5.99 57.30
N ALA A 376 18.41 4.68 57.00
CA ALA A 376 18.96 3.60 57.82
C ALA A 376 18.34 3.45 59.23
N THR A 377 17.30 4.22 59.58
CA THR A 377 16.57 4.07 60.84
C THR A 377 15.73 2.80 60.83
N VAL A 378 15.82 1.99 61.89
CA VAL A 378 14.95 0.82 62.11
C VAL A 378 13.68 1.27 62.82
N ILE A 379 12.56 1.16 62.13
CA ILE A 379 11.21 1.36 62.65
C ILE A 379 10.70 0.04 63.17
N GLN A 380 9.98 0.06 64.30
CA GLN A 380 9.35 -1.12 64.88
C GLN A 380 7.83 -0.92 64.97
N TYR A 381 7.06 -2.00 64.81
CA TYR A 381 5.61 -1.94 65.00
C TYR A 381 5.05 -3.23 65.59
N GLN A 382 3.96 -3.12 66.34
CA GLN A 382 3.28 -4.24 66.98
C GLN A 382 1.77 -3.96 67.06
N TRP A 383 0.97 -5.01 67.21
CA TRP A 383 -0.48 -4.95 67.26
C TRP A 383 -0.98 -5.48 68.60
N PHE A 384 -1.97 -4.80 69.15
CA PHE A 384 -2.80 -5.29 70.24
C PHE A 384 -4.21 -5.51 69.71
N ALA A 385 -4.89 -6.54 70.16
CA ALA A 385 -6.28 -6.81 69.79
C ALA A 385 -7.05 -7.28 71.02
N ASN A 386 -8.35 -7.01 71.06
CA ASN A 386 -9.24 -7.53 72.08
C ASN A 386 -10.43 -8.26 71.48
N ASP A 387 -11.00 -9.18 72.24
CA ASP A 387 -12.21 -9.93 71.88
C ASP A 387 -13.48 -9.27 72.45
N THR A 388 -14.67 -9.85 72.24
CA THR A 388 -15.91 -9.33 72.86
C THR A 388 -16.08 -9.70 74.35
N SER A 389 -15.23 -10.59 74.89
CA SER A 389 -15.19 -10.93 76.33
C SER A 389 -14.30 -9.98 77.16
N GLY A 390 -13.37 -9.26 76.52
CA GLY A 390 -12.39 -8.37 77.16
C GLY A 390 -10.96 -8.91 77.25
N ASN A 391 -10.64 -10.05 76.65
CA ASN A 391 -9.30 -10.63 76.62
C ASN A 391 -8.40 -9.89 75.63
N LEU A 392 -7.11 -9.77 75.98
CA LEU A 392 -6.14 -8.96 75.24
C LEU A 392 -5.04 -9.85 74.64
N GLY A 393 -4.93 -9.80 73.31
CA GLY A 393 -3.83 -10.37 72.54
C GLY A 393 -2.75 -9.32 72.21
N THR A 394 -1.52 -9.77 71.99
CA THR A 394 -0.41 -8.93 71.49
C THR A 394 0.41 -9.70 70.47
N SER A 395 0.75 -9.07 69.34
CA SER A 395 1.60 -9.67 68.31
C SER A 395 3.08 -9.72 68.72
N SER A 396 3.90 -10.42 67.96
CA SER A 396 5.35 -10.14 67.93
C SER A 396 5.62 -8.71 67.48
N VAL A 397 6.79 -8.18 67.84
CA VAL A 397 7.33 -6.96 67.22
C VAL A 397 7.81 -7.26 65.80
N PHE A 398 7.35 -6.46 64.85
CA PHE A 398 7.81 -6.44 63.47
C PHE A 398 8.75 -5.24 63.26
N THR A 399 9.62 -5.32 62.25
CA THR A 399 10.61 -4.27 61.96
C THR A 399 10.68 -3.94 60.47
N VAL A 400 10.89 -2.67 60.14
CA VAL A 400 11.18 -2.19 58.78
C VAL A 400 12.32 -1.16 58.86
N THR A 401 13.24 -1.14 57.89
CA THR A 401 14.35 -0.18 57.88
C THR A 401 14.13 0.84 56.76
N VAL A 402 14.34 2.12 57.06
CA VAL A 402 14.22 3.19 56.06
C VAL A 402 15.37 3.10 55.06
N ALA A 403 15.03 2.99 53.77
CA ALA A 403 16.01 2.90 52.68
C ALA A 403 16.84 4.18 52.58
N GLY A 404 18.16 4.03 52.37
CA GLY A 404 19.12 5.10 52.63
C GLY A 404 20.04 5.54 51.49
N PHE A 405 19.68 5.30 50.23
CA PHE A 405 20.39 5.90 49.10
C PHE A 405 19.39 6.30 48.00
N THR A 406 19.52 7.53 47.51
CA THR A 406 18.89 7.98 46.26
C THR A 406 19.75 7.51 45.08
N ALA A 407 19.14 7.37 43.90
CA ALA A 407 19.92 7.23 42.68
C ALA A 407 20.39 8.61 42.19
N PRO A 408 21.52 8.70 41.45
CA PRO A 408 22.01 9.95 40.90
C PRO A 408 20.93 10.72 40.14
N ASN A 409 20.75 11.99 40.44
CA ASN A 409 19.86 12.86 39.70
C ASN A 409 20.62 13.55 38.57
N GLU A 410 20.09 13.54 37.34
CA GLU A 410 20.61 14.39 36.27
C GLU A 410 19.75 15.65 36.06
N THR A 411 20.36 16.69 35.53
CA THR A 411 19.67 17.93 35.18
C THR A 411 20.14 18.40 33.81
N ILE A 412 19.17 18.68 32.94
CA ILE A 412 19.41 19.18 31.60
C ILE A 412 19.32 20.71 31.61
N HIS A 413 20.43 21.39 31.34
CA HIS A 413 20.45 22.84 31.29
C HIS A 413 19.80 23.35 29.99
N GLY A 414 19.10 24.49 30.05
CA GLY A 414 18.28 25.02 28.95
C GLY A 414 19.04 25.48 27.69
N ASN A 415 20.37 25.40 27.67
CA ASN A 415 21.21 25.56 26.47
C ASN A 415 21.59 24.22 25.82
N THR A 416 21.10 23.08 26.35
CA THR A 416 21.18 21.79 25.68
C THR A 416 20.27 21.77 24.45
N PHE A 417 20.71 21.08 23.41
CA PHE A 417 20.02 21.01 22.11
C PHE A 417 18.65 20.30 22.17
N PHE A 418 18.33 19.63 23.27
CA PHE A 418 17.00 19.11 23.59
C PHE A 418 16.58 19.54 25.01
N ASN A 419 15.27 19.77 25.14
CA ASN A 419 14.57 20.13 26.37
C ASN A 419 13.97 18.87 27.03
N PRO A 420 13.98 18.76 28.37
CA PRO A 420 13.35 17.64 29.10
C PRO A 420 11.86 17.37 28.77
N ASN A 421 11.15 18.33 28.17
CA ASN A 421 9.74 18.19 27.78
C ASN A 421 9.49 17.30 26.54
N ASN A 422 10.53 16.77 25.88
CA ASN A 422 10.41 15.87 24.71
C ASN A 422 9.71 16.46 23.46
N LEU A 423 9.68 17.79 23.35
CA LEU A 423 9.05 18.55 22.26
C LEU A 423 10.05 19.36 21.42
N THR A 424 11.34 18.98 21.41
CA THR A 424 12.37 19.82 20.78
C THR A 424 12.52 19.50 19.29
N ILE A 425 12.33 20.51 18.45
CA ILE A 425 12.64 20.46 17.01
C ILE A 425 13.94 21.23 16.78
N ILE A 426 14.83 20.65 15.97
CA ILE A 426 16.13 21.23 15.61
C ILE A 426 16.16 21.38 14.09
N SER A 427 16.52 22.58 13.61
CA SER A 427 16.74 22.82 12.19
C SER A 427 18.19 22.51 11.81
N LEU A 428 18.42 21.56 10.90
CA LEU A 428 19.75 21.30 10.33
C LEU A 428 20.34 22.50 9.60
N ALA A 429 19.49 23.45 9.15
CA ALA A 429 19.94 24.70 8.54
C ALA A 429 20.52 25.71 9.56
N GLU A 430 20.26 25.53 10.86
CA GLU A 430 20.78 26.39 11.92
C GLU A 430 22.05 25.82 12.56
N SER A 431 22.15 24.49 12.66
CA SER A 431 23.37 23.82 13.15
C SER A 431 23.45 22.35 12.74
N GLU A 432 24.57 21.96 12.12
CA GLU A 432 25.00 20.57 11.95
C GLU A 432 25.45 19.91 13.26
N VAL A 433 25.65 20.72 14.31
CA VAL A 433 26.20 20.30 15.60
C VAL A 433 25.25 20.55 16.77
N ALA A 434 25.06 19.52 17.57
CA ALA A 434 24.17 19.48 18.71
C ALA A 434 24.98 19.65 20.01
N PHE A 435 24.68 20.68 20.81
CA PHE A 435 25.40 21.00 22.05
C PHE A 435 24.69 20.46 23.29
N LEU A 436 25.41 19.68 24.09
CA LEU A 436 24.97 19.12 25.37
C LEU A 436 25.53 19.95 26.52
N ASN A 437 24.69 20.21 27.53
CA ASN A 437 25.11 20.77 28.82
C ASN A 437 24.29 20.13 29.95
N LEU A 438 24.92 19.20 30.68
CA LEU A 438 24.28 18.35 31.68
C LEU A 438 25.02 18.46 33.01
N SER A 439 24.30 18.43 34.12
CA SER A 439 24.87 18.23 35.46
C SER A 439 24.33 16.95 36.09
N PHE A 440 25.18 16.27 36.86
CA PHE A 440 24.86 15.06 37.61
C PHE A 440 25.13 15.32 39.08
N GLU A 441 24.17 15.04 39.95
CA GLU A 441 24.27 15.26 41.40
C GLU A 441 23.79 14.02 42.16
N ASP A 442 24.45 13.65 43.25
CA ASP A 442 24.01 12.59 44.15
C ASP A 442 24.48 12.86 45.59
N ASN A 443 23.91 12.15 46.57
CA ASN A 443 24.32 12.24 47.97
C ASN A 443 25.61 11.45 48.29
N ILE A 444 26.04 10.60 47.36
CA ILE A 444 27.30 9.82 47.40
C ILE A 444 28.16 10.06 46.15
N GLU A 445 29.37 9.50 46.15
CA GLU A 445 30.36 9.76 45.10
C GLU A 445 29.90 9.15 43.75
N LEU A 446 29.81 9.98 42.71
CA LEU A 446 29.47 9.58 41.33
C LEU A 446 30.58 8.72 40.72
N PHE A 447 30.21 7.71 39.94
CA PHE A 447 31.18 6.85 39.23
C PHE A 447 31.25 7.15 37.73
N GLY A 448 30.10 7.11 37.07
CA GLY A 448 30.05 6.99 35.62
C GLY A 448 28.70 7.32 35.02
N MET A 449 28.70 7.54 33.71
CA MET A 449 27.49 7.71 32.93
C MET A 449 27.65 7.16 31.52
N GLU A 450 26.51 6.83 30.91
CA GLU A 450 26.38 6.41 29.52
C GLU A 450 25.28 7.24 28.86
N MET A 451 25.52 7.69 27.63
CA MET A 451 24.49 8.31 26.79
C MET A 451 24.44 7.58 25.45
N ARG A 452 23.25 7.12 25.08
CA ARG A 452 22.96 6.52 23.78
C ARG A 452 21.90 7.34 23.07
N ILE A 453 22.16 7.74 21.83
CA ILE A 453 21.17 8.35 20.95
C ILE A 453 20.85 7.36 19.85
N ARG A 454 19.57 7.12 19.63
CA ARG A 454 19.04 6.30 18.56
C ARG A 454 18.10 7.12 17.68
N ASP A 455 17.97 6.76 16.42
CA ASP A 455 16.98 7.33 15.50
C ASP A 455 15.61 6.63 15.65
N GLU A 456 14.75 6.77 14.64
CA GLU A 456 13.39 6.25 14.62
C GLU A 456 13.32 4.73 14.36
N ASP A 457 14.37 4.15 13.78
CA ASP A 457 14.52 2.71 13.50
C ASP A 457 15.31 1.98 14.63
N ASP A 458 15.46 2.62 15.80
CA ASP A 458 16.29 2.20 16.95
C ASP A 458 17.80 2.05 16.64
N VAL A 459 18.30 2.52 15.49
CA VAL A 459 19.73 2.40 15.14
C VAL A 459 20.57 3.33 16.03
N LEU A 460 21.70 2.83 16.53
CA LEU A 460 22.57 3.56 17.47
C LEU A 460 23.44 4.61 16.77
N VAL A 461 22.88 5.81 16.57
CA VAL A 461 23.54 6.95 15.92
C VAL A 461 24.68 7.55 16.76
N PHE A 462 24.57 7.53 18.10
CA PHE A 462 25.64 8.02 18.97
C PHE A 462 25.72 7.23 20.29
N ASN A 463 26.95 7.02 20.76
CA ASN A 463 27.22 6.43 22.07
C ASN A 463 28.37 7.21 22.76
N PHE A 464 28.18 7.48 24.05
CA PHE A 464 29.20 8.03 24.93
C PHE A 464 29.19 7.30 26.27
N THR A 465 30.38 6.99 26.78
CA THR A 465 30.56 6.51 28.16
C THR A 465 31.67 7.32 28.83
N ASN A 466 31.43 7.70 30.09
CA ASN A 466 32.42 8.31 30.98
C ASN A 466 32.43 7.49 32.28
N SER A 467 33.54 6.82 32.60
CA SER A 467 33.71 6.01 33.82
C SER A 467 34.65 6.68 34.83
N SER A 468 34.64 8.01 34.83
CA SER A 468 35.54 8.87 35.61
C SER A 468 34.83 10.11 36.18
N LEU A 469 33.53 10.02 36.45
CA LEU A 469 32.86 11.02 37.30
C LEU A 469 33.47 10.94 38.71
N GLY A 470 33.48 12.07 39.43
CA GLY A 470 34.06 12.14 40.77
C GLY A 470 33.42 13.21 41.63
N GLY A 471 33.43 13.01 42.95
CA GLY A 471 32.66 13.83 43.88
C GLY A 471 31.15 13.55 43.80
N THR A 472 30.36 14.38 44.46
CA THR A 472 28.89 14.31 44.52
C THR A 472 28.20 15.15 43.43
N LEU A 473 28.97 15.90 42.63
CA LEU A 473 28.49 16.78 41.58
C LEU A 473 29.51 16.80 40.42
N ASP A 474 29.08 16.52 39.20
CA ASP A 474 29.90 16.68 37.99
C ASP A 474 29.10 17.34 36.84
N ASN A 475 29.80 18.10 36.00
CA ASN A 475 29.21 18.88 34.91
C ASN A 475 29.84 18.47 33.57
N MET A 476 29.00 18.08 32.60
CA MET A 476 29.43 17.70 31.26
C MET A 476 28.94 18.70 30.22
N THR A 477 29.86 19.21 29.40
CA THR A 477 29.54 19.83 28.11
C THR A 477 30.12 19.00 26.97
N ARG A 478 29.37 18.84 25.88
CA ARG A 478 29.85 18.10 24.70
C ARG A 478 29.15 18.56 23.43
N THR A 479 29.83 18.45 22.29
CA THR A 479 29.26 18.71 20.97
C THR A 479 29.18 17.39 20.19
N ILE A 480 28.05 17.14 19.53
CA ILE A 480 27.78 15.96 18.69
C ILE A 480 27.52 16.44 17.26
N ASN A 481 28.05 15.75 16.25
CA ASN A 481 27.65 15.99 14.86
C ASN A 481 26.36 15.19 14.58
N VAL A 482 25.32 15.86 14.08
CA VAL A 482 24.03 15.26 13.74
C VAL A 482 23.67 15.39 12.25
N SER A 483 24.57 15.92 11.42
CA SER A 483 24.34 16.26 10.00
C SER A 483 23.87 15.11 9.08
N SER A 484 24.11 13.85 9.44
CA SER A 484 23.90 12.70 8.55
C SER A 484 22.55 12.01 8.67
N HIS A 485 21.69 12.40 9.62
CA HIS A 485 20.40 11.75 9.87
C HIS A 485 19.29 12.79 10.05
N GLN A 486 18.03 12.39 9.83
CA GLN A 486 16.83 13.19 10.03
C GLN A 486 15.77 12.31 10.71
N GLY A 487 14.70 12.90 11.24
CA GLY A 487 13.62 12.15 11.89
C GLY A 487 13.57 12.31 13.40
N PHE A 488 12.88 11.40 14.08
CA PHE A 488 12.83 11.37 15.55
C PHE A 488 14.04 10.66 16.14
N PHE A 489 14.55 11.19 17.24
CA PHE A 489 15.66 10.60 17.99
C PHE A 489 15.28 10.40 19.44
N THR A 490 15.70 9.26 20.00
CA THR A 490 15.58 8.94 21.42
C THR A 490 16.96 8.99 22.08
N VAL A 491 17.12 9.83 23.10
CA VAL A 491 18.32 9.94 23.93
C VAL A 491 18.08 9.23 25.26
N ASN A 492 18.80 8.15 25.51
CA ASN A 492 18.86 7.49 26.81
C ASN A 492 20.12 7.98 27.55
N ILE A 493 19.95 8.58 28.73
CA ILE A 493 21.04 8.98 29.63
C ILE A 493 20.95 8.10 30.88
N THR A 494 21.99 7.30 31.10
CA THR A 494 22.20 6.49 32.29
C THR A 494 23.29 7.11 33.15
N VAL A 495 23.07 7.26 34.45
CA VAL A 495 24.07 7.74 35.42
C VAL A 495 24.16 6.76 36.59
N THR A 496 25.37 6.47 37.04
CA THR A 496 25.67 5.53 38.13
C THR A 496 26.56 6.15 39.19
N ASP A 497 26.22 5.91 40.44
CA ASP A 497 27.07 6.20 41.60
C ASP A 497 28.22 5.20 41.75
N THR A 498 28.99 5.32 42.82
CA THR A 498 30.04 4.36 43.20
C THR A 498 29.58 3.30 44.21
N HIS A 499 28.40 3.38 44.83
CA HIS A 499 28.08 2.55 46.01
C HIS A 499 26.60 2.11 46.09
N THR A 500 26.07 1.84 47.29
CA THR A 500 25.06 0.76 47.41
C THR A 500 23.67 1.07 46.86
N ALA A 501 23.28 0.32 45.82
CA ALA A 501 21.92 0.16 45.34
C ALA A 501 20.92 -0.11 46.47
N ARG A 502 19.77 0.60 46.47
CA ARG A 502 18.67 0.39 47.45
C ARG A 502 18.36 -1.08 47.73
N PHE A 503 18.33 -1.91 46.70
CA PHE A 503 18.13 -3.36 46.80
C PHE A 503 18.94 -4.04 45.70
N ILE A 504 19.59 -5.16 46.04
CA ILE A 504 20.21 -6.04 45.06
C ILE A 504 19.46 -7.37 44.99
N PRO A 505 19.26 -7.94 43.79
CA PRO A 505 18.68 -9.27 43.64
C PRO A 505 19.59 -10.33 44.29
N ASP A 506 19.04 -11.51 44.56
CA ASP A 506 19.86 -12.62 45.03
C ASP A 506 20.82 -13.07 43.93
N TYR A 507 22.11 -13.00 44.25
CA TYR A 507 23.17 -13.44 43.37
C TYR A 507 23.32 -14.95 43.44
N LYS A 508 23.59 -15.57 42.28
CA LYS A 508 24.06 -16.96 42.22
C LYS A 508 25.47 -16.98 42.79
N ILE A 509 25.67 -17.62 43.95
CA ILE A 509 26.98 -17.71 44.59
C ILE A 509 27.57 -19.11 44.47
N ASP A 510 28.67 -19.24 43.73
CA ASP A 510 29.54 -20.42 43.84
C ASP A 510 30.41 -20.29 45.09
N LYS A 511 30.09 -21.10 46.09
CA LYS A 511 30.91 -21.32 47.28
C LYS A 511 31.77 -22.55 47.03
N GLY A 512 32.93 -22.32 46.40
CA GLY A 512 33.89 -23.38 46.09
C GLY A 512 34.32 -24.16 47.34
N ILE A 513 34.81 -25.38 47.15
CA ILE A 513 35.25 -26.24 48.26
C ILE A 513 36.43 -25.62 49.04
N GLN A 514 37.18 -24.70 48.42
CA GLN A 514 38.27 -23.95 49.06
C GLN A 514 38.30 -22.49 48.61
N ASN A 515 38.67 -21.63 49.55
CA ASN A 515 39.32 -20.32 49.40
C ASN A 515 38.76 -19.21 48.48
N TYR A 516 37.65 -19.41 47.76
CA TYR A 516 37.05 -18.38 46.91
C TYR A 516 35.53 -18.23 47.05
N LEU A 517 35.00 -17.13 46.52
CA LEU A 517 33.58 -16.88 46.26
C LEU A 517 33.43 -16.39 44.80
N ILE A 518 32.38 -16.80 44.09
CA ILE A 518 32.01 -16.20 42.79
C ILE A 518 30.57 -15.73 42.85
N PHE A 519 30.32 -14.50 42.43
CA PHE A 519 29.00 -13.86 42.40
C PHE A 519 28.52 -13.73 40.95
N ASN A 520 27.33 -14.26 40.66
CA ASN A 520 26.67 -14.29 39.35
C ASN A 520 27.50 -14.90 38.20
N ASP A 521 28.47 -15.76 38.52
CA ASP A 521 29.51 -16.23 37.58
C ASP A 521 30.35 -15.08 36.95
N LYS A 522 30.29 -13.86 37.52
CA LYS A 522 30.95 -12.63 37.03
C LYS A 522 32.16 -12.26 37.87
N ILE A 523 31.95 -12.03 39.16
CA ILE A 523 32.96 -11.48 40.07
C ILE A 523 33.48 -12.60 40.96
N ARG A 524 34.77 -12.90 40.87
CA ARG A 524 35.47 -13.89 41.71
C ARG A 524 36.35 -13.18 42.72
N ILE A 525 36.25 -13.58 43.99
CA ILE A 525 37.12 -13.10 45.07
C ILE A 525 37.79 -14.32 45.71
N THR A 526 39.12 -14.39 45.62
CA THR A 526 39.94 -15.53 46.07
C THR A 526 40.89 -15.09 47.18
N ALA A 527 40.88 -15.75 48.33
CA ALA A 527 41.75 -15.47 49.47
C ALA A 527 42.88 -16.50 49.59
N GLU A 528 44.13 -16.05 49.66
CA GLU A 528 45.30 -16.93 49.72
C GLU A 528 45.44 -17.56 51.12
N GLY A 529 45.37 -18.90 51.18
CA GLY A 529 45.50 -19.65 52.45
C GLY A 529 44.23 -19.74 53.31
N ALA A 530 43.09 -19.22 52.84
CA ALA A 530 41.80 -19.48 53.48
C ALA A 530 41.38 -20.94 53.24
N ILE A 531 40.86 -21.62 54.28
CA ILE A 531 40.39 -23.01 54.21
C ILE A 531 38.90 -23.13 53.93
N TYR A 532 38.12 -22.09 54.24
CA TYR A 532 36.67 -22.09 54.13
C TYR A 532 36.17 -20.68 53.86
N THR A 533 35.22 -20.56 52.94
CA THR A 533 34.56 -19.31 52.57
C THR A 533 33.05 -19.42 52.76
N ASN A 534 32.42 -18.32 53.13
CA ASN A 534 30.97 -18.22 53.22
C ASN A 534 30.51 -16.82 52.78
N SER A 535 29.21 -16.69 52.53
CA SER A 535 28.59 -15.39 52.27
C SER A 535 27.16 -15.38 52.82
N LYS A 536 26.71 -14.18 53.20
CA LYS A 536 25.36 -13.89 53.69
C LYS A 536 24.77 -12.73 52.89
N LYS A 537 23.53 -12.89 52.42
CA LYS A 537 22.74 -11.80 51.84
C LYS A 537 22.33 -10.86 52.97
N ASP A 538 22.59 -9.58 52.77
CA ASP A 538 21.97 -8.47 53.48
C ASP A 538 21.05 -7.72 52.49
N PHE A 539 20.32 -6.68 52.89
CA PHE A 539 19.29 -6.10 52.02
C PHE A 539 19.86 -5.54 50.69
N ASP A 540 20.98 -4.83 50.81
CA ASP A 540 21.61 -3.99 49.79
C ASP A 540 22.96 -4.55 49.28
N ARG A 541 23.52 -5.53 50.00
CA ARG A 541 24.85 -6.11 49.76
C ARG A 541 24.94 -7.59 50.13
N TYR A 542 26.08 -8.22 49.85
CA TYR A 542 26.51 -9.46 50.48
C TYR A 542 27.69 -9.21 51.42
N SER A 543 27.62 -9.82 52.60
CA SER A 543 28.78 -10.02 53.44
C SER A 543 29.55 -11.29 53.04
N MET A 544 30.88 -11.24 53.11
CA MET A 544 31.84 -12.27 52.71
C MET A 544 32.69 -12.70 53.89
N GLU A 545 32.78 -14.00 54.15
CA GLU A 545 33.54 -14.55 55.27
C GLU A 545 34.67 -15.44 54.77
N PHE A 546 35.89 -15.23 55.28
CA PHE A 546 37.08 -16.01 54.95
C PHE A 546 37.73 -16.54 56.24
N ASN A 547 37.82 -17.87 56.38
CA ASN A 547 38.39 -18.54 57.54
C ASN A 547 39.74 -19.19 57.23
N TYR A 548 40.65 -19.12 58.19
CA TYR A 548 42.03 -19.60 58.17
C TYR A 548 42.26 -20.52 59.38
N ILE A 549 43.23 -21.45 59.29
CA ILE A 549 43.62 -22.24 60.47
C ILE A 549 44.38 -21.32 61.44
N PRO A 550 43.95 -21.14 62.71
CA PRO A 550 44.51 -20.12 63.61
C PRO A 550 46.04 -20.15 63.77
N PHE A 551 46.66 -21.33 63.74
CA PHE A 551 48.11 -21.50 63.94
C PHE A 551 48.95 -21.37 62.65
N PHE A 552 48.32 -21.43 61.48
CA PHE A 552 48.99 -21.32 60.17
C PHE A 552 48.53 -20.12 59.35
N ALA A 553 47.61 -19.32 59.89
CA ALA A 553 47.08 -18.12 59.29
C ALA A 553 48.22 -17.13 58.96
N PRO A 554 48.46 -16.78 57.69
CA PRO A 554 49.45 -15.75 57.37
C PRO A 554 48.99 -14.41 57.95
N LYS A 555 49.95 -13.61 58.44
CA LYS A 555 49.69 -12.27 58.96
C LYS A 555 49.30 -11.29 57.86
N ASN A 556 49.86 -11.48 56.67
CA ASN A 556 49.45 -10.77 55.47
C ASN A 556 48.37 -11.60 54.78
N LYS A 557 47.18 -11.03 54.67
CA LYS A 557 45.98 -11.62 54.06
C LYS A 557 45.90 -11.10 52.64
N VAL A 558 46.12 -11.99 51.67
CA VAL A 558 46.10 -11.64 50.25
C VAL A 558 44.78 -12.08 49.63
N PHE A 559 44.14 -11.16 48.92
CA PHE A 559 42.93 -11.38 48.16
C PHE A 559 43.17 -11.02 46.70
N TYR A 560 42.56 -11.77 45.79
CA TYR A 560 42.49 -11.46 44.37
C TYR A 560 41.04 -11.17 44.01
N VAL A 561 40.77 -9.99 43.46
CA VAL A 561 39.46 -9.59 42.91
C VAL A 561 39.56 -9.72 41.40
N GLU A 562 38.65 -10.48 40.81
CA GLU A 562 38.59 -10.80 39.39
C GLU A 562 37.17 -10.56 38.86
N SER A 563 37.05 -10.05 37.64
CA SER A 563 35.77 -9.95 36.93
C SER A 563 35.93 -10.31 35.45
N ASP A 564 34.82 -10.68 34.77
CA ASP A 564 34.75 -10.75 33.30
C ASP A 564 34.67 -9.35 32.63
N SER A 565 34.69 -8.31 33.46
CA SER A 565 34.57 -6.89 33.15
C SER A 565 35.71 -6.09 33.78
N LYS A 566 35.92 -4.86 33.29
CA LYS A 566 36.98 -3.96 33.77
C LYS A 566 36.65 -3.44 35.16
N LEU A 567 37.56 -3.69 36.11
CA LEU A 567 37.49 -3.24 37.49
C LEU A 567 38.20 -1.88 37.66
N TYR A 568 37.45 -0.90 38.14
CA TYR A 568 37.91 0.46 38.40
C TYR A 568 38.20 0.66 39.89
N TYR A 569 39.48 0.62 40.27
CA TYR A 569 39.90 0.92 41.64
C TYR A 569 39.78 2.42 41.97
N ARG A 570 38.92 2.78 42.91
CA ARG A 570 38.76 4.15 43.42
C ARG A 570 39.71 4.38 44.60
N LYS A 571 40.89 4.93 44.30
CA LYS A 571 41.95 5.18 45.31
C LYS A 571 41.54 6.21 46.37
N ASP A 572 40.75 7.20 45.98
CA ASP A 572 40.38 8.35 46.80
C ASP A 572 39.00 8.18 47.49
N SER A 573 38.38 7.00 47.33
CA SER A 573 37.10 6.70 47.97
C SER A 573 37.23 6.49 49.47
N ILE A 574 36.15 6.72 50.21
CA ILE A 574 36.07 6.51 51.66
C ILE A 574 36.15 5.03 52.06
N TYR A 575 35.82 4.12 51.13
CA TYR A 575 35.81 2.67 51.36
C TYR A 575 37.18 2.03 51.04
N LYS A 576 37.63 1.11 51.91
CA LYS A 576 38.89 0.37 51.77
C LYS A 576 38.88 -0.53 50.54
N ALA A 577 39.89 -0.38 49.69
CA ALA A 577 40.06 -1.20 48.48
C ALA A 577 38.79 -1.24 47.60
N HIS A 578 38.19 -0.07 47.38
CA HIS A 578 36.96 0.07 46.60
C HIS A 578 37.18 -0.11 45.09
N PHE A 579 36.49 -1.07 44.48
CA PHE A 579 36.42 -1.32 43.06
C PHE A 579 34.99 -1.15 42.56
N VAL A 580 34.83 -0.57 41.38
CA VAL A 580 33.54 -0.54 40.66
C VAL A 580 33.66 -1.39 39.39
N ASP A 581 32.67 -2.25 39.16
CA ASP A 581 32.43 -2.99 37.93
C ASP A 581 31.15 -2.43 37.27
N SER A 582 31.33 -1.41 36.43
CA SER A 582 30.20 -0.67 35.85
C SER A 582 29.39 -1.47 34.84
N LYS A 583 29.97 -2.53 34.23
CA LYS A 583 29.28 -3.33 33.22
C LYS A 583 28.36 -4.37 33.86
N ASN A 584 28.81 -4.96 34.97
CA ASN A 584 28.00 -5.88 35.76
C ASN A 584 27.18 -5.14 36.84
N GLU A 585 27.24 -3.80 36.88
CA GLU A 585 26.51 -2.92 37.82
C GLU A 585 26.80 -3.22 39.31
N ASN A 586 28.05 -3.56 39.63
CA ASN A 586 28.50 -3.93 40.98
C ASN A 586 29.58 -2.99 41.53
N TRP A 587 29.65 -2.85 42.85
CA TRP A 587 30.84 -2.40 43.59
C TRP A 587 31.37 -3.53 44.48
N ILE A 588 32.68 -3.52 44.74
CA ILE A 588 33.37 -4.38 45.71
C ILE A 588 34.22 -3.49 46.60
N ASP A 589 34.12 -3.60 47.92
CA ASP A 589 35.10 -3.03 48.84
C ASP A 589 35.69 -4.11 49.76
N PHE A 590 36.40 -3.71 50.82
CA PHE A 590 36.88 -4.61 51.87
C PHE A 590 36.68 -3.95 53.25
N GLU A 591 35.51 -3.38 53.49
CA GLU A 591 35.10 -2.89 54.81
C GLU A 591 34.71 -4.00 55.80
N GLY A 592 34.94 -3.76 57.09
CA GLY A 592 34.62 -4.69 58.18
C GLY A 592 35.81 -5.16 59.02
N ILE A 593 37.05 -4.88 58.59
CA ILE A 593 38.28 -5.17 59.35
C ILE A 593 39.15 -3.94 59.58
N GLU A 594 40.01 -4.01 60.60
CA GLU A 594 41.05 -3.01 60.85
C GLU A 594 42.23 -3.12 59.86
N GLY A 595 42.96 -2.02 59.71
CA GLY A 595 44.10 -1.88 58.80
C GLY A 595 43.77 -1.14 57.50
N LYS A 596 44.82 -0.69 56.80
CA LYS A 596 44.72 -0.07 55.48
C LYS A 596 45.22 -1.06 54.42
N PRO A 597 44.44 -1.35 53.36
CA PRO A 597 44.87 -2.27 52.32
C PRO A 597 46.00 -1.69 51.47
N THR A 598 46.88 -2.57 50.99
CA THR A 598 47.74 -2.30 49.83
C THR A 598 47.10 -2.90 48.59
N VAL A 599 46.74 -2.07 47.62
CA VAL A 599 46.08 -2.49 46.37
C VAL A 599 47.07 -2.42 45.22
N THR A 600 47.21 -3.52 44.47
CA THR A 600 48.14 -3.65 43.34
C THR A 600 47.38 -4.14 42.10
N LYS A 601 47.48 -3.40 40.99
CA LYS A 601 46.90 -3.81 39.70
C LYS A 601 47.69 -4.97 39.11
N ILE A 602 47.00 -6.03 38.69
CA ILE A 602 47.61 -7.10 37.87
C ILE A 602 47.27 -6.84 36.40
N ASN A 603 46.00 -6.60 36.09
CA ASN A 603 45.52 -6.10 34.79
C ASN A 603 44.17 -5.38 34.99
N ASP A 604 43.45 -5.04 33.91
CA ASP A 604 42.14 -4.36 33.98
C ASP A 604 41.01 -5.22 34.58
N LEU A 605 41.15 -6.55 34.53
CA LEU A 605 40.17 -7.53 35.00
C LEU A 605 40.52 -8.11 36.38
N LYS A 606 41.75 -7.88 36.88
CA LYS A 606 42.30 -8.54 38.07
C LYS A 606 43.18 -7.63 38.92
N TRP A 607 42.89 -7.60 40.21
CA TRP A 607 43.59 -6.81 41.22
C TRP A 607 43.98 -7.68 42.44
N LYS A 608 45.11 -7.33 43.08
CA LYS A 608 45.53 -7.90 44.37
C LYS A 608 45.26 -6.89 45.48
N VAL A 609 44.67 -7.34 46.58
CA VAL A 609 44.44 -6.58 47.81
C VAL A 609 45.16 -7.28 48.96
N GLU A 610 45.94 -6.56 49.75
CA GLU A 610 46.72 -7.12 50.86
C GLU A 610 46.49 -6.35 52.16
N PHE A 611 46.13 -7.07 53.23
CA PHE A 611 45.92 -6.54 54.58
C PHE A 611 46.89 -7.19 55.57
N TYR A 612 47.35 -6.45 56.58
CA TYR A 612 47.96 -7.05 57.77
C TYR A 612 46.86 -7.27 58.83
N ASN A 613 46.56 -8.53 59.16
CA ASN A 613 45.59 -8.88 60.18
C ASN A 613 45.95 -10.26 60.80
N THR A 614 45.88 -10.39 62.12
CA THR A 614 46.24 -11.63 62.85
C THR A 614 45.09 -12.62 63.03
N ASP A 615 43.86 -12.23 62.73
CA ASP A 615 42.67 -13.02 62.99
C ASP A 615 42.58 -14.23 62.05
N SER A 616 41.96 -15.28 62.56
CA SER A 616 41.68 -16.52 61.83
C SER A 616 40.37 -16.46 61.05
N LYS A 617 39.52 -15.46 61.28
CA LYS A 617 38.23 -15.25 60.62
C LYS A 617 38.10 -13.79 60.25
N LEU A 618 37.84 -13.51 58.98
CA LEU A 618 37.63 -12.16 58.45
C LEU A 618 36.23 -12.10 57.84
N ILE A 619 35.49 -11.04 58.14
CA ILE A 619 34.18 -10.75 57.54
C ILE A 619 34.27 -9.38 56.86
N PHE A 620 33.78 -9.30 55.64
CA PHE A 620 33.75 -8.09 54.83
C PHE A 620 32.32 -7.78 54.36
N ASN A 621 31.84 -6.54 54.42
CA ASN A 621 30.45 -6.16 54.09
C ASN A 621 30.34 -5.53 52.69
N SER A 622 30.70 -6.30 51.66
CA SER A 622 31.67 -5.78 50.69
C SER A 622 31.44 -6.10 49.21
N ILE A 623 30.26 -6.58 48.82
CA ILE A 623 29.86 -6.56 47.41
C ILE A 623 28.38 -6.20 47.29
N GLY A 624 28.04 -5.25 46.44
CA GLY A 624 26.68 -4.82 46.19
C GLY A 624 26.52 -4.25 44.79
N GLY A 625 25.31 -3.82 44.47
CA GLY A 625 24.98 -3.17 43.20
C GLY A 625 25.19 -1.65 43.29
N LEU A 626 25.33 -0.99 42.15
CA LEU A 626 25.39 0.48 42.04
C LEU A 626 23.97 1.07 42.00
N ASN A 627 23.72 2.25 42.59
CA ASN A 627 22.51 2.99 42.21
C ASN A 627 22.66 3.53 40.79
N LYS A 628 21.58 3.40 40.03
CA LYS A 628 21.50 3.82 38.64
C LYS A 628 20.21 4.58 38.43
N ASN A 629 20.31 5.73 37.77
CA ASN A 629 19.18 6.44 37.19
C ASN A 629 19.30 6.34 35.66
N SER A 630 18.18 6.32 34.95
CA SER A 630 18.15 6.20 33.49
C SER A 630 16.91 6.88 32.92
N ASN A 631 17.13 7.95 32.16
CA ASN A 631 16.07 8.81 31.65
C ASN A 631 16.10 8.93 30.14
N PHE A 632 14.89 9.09 29.58
CA PHE A 632 14.63 8.99 28.15
C PHE A 632 14.07 10.31 27.64
N TYR A 633 14.82 10.91 26.72
CA TYR A 633 14.49 12.17 26.09
C TYR A 633 14.22 11.97 24.60
N LYS A 634 13.43 12.85 23.99
CA LYS A 634 13.18 12.85 22.53
C LYS A 634 13.39 14.23 21.91
N TYR A 635 13.94 14.23 20.71
CA TYR A 635 14.01 15.39 19.83
C TYR A 635 13.71 14.99 18.39
N TYR A 636 13.34 15.97 17.56
CA TYR A 636 13.12 15.81 16.12
C TYR A 636 14.13 16.66 15.36
N LEU A 637 14.80 16.07 14.37
CA LEU A 637 15.79 16.76 13.55
C LEU A 637 15.23 16.96 12.14
N ALA A 638 14.94 18.21 11.82
CA ALA A 638 14.30 18.62 10.57
C ALA A 638 15.33 19.23 9.62
N ASN A 639 15.48 18.68 8.42
CA ASN A 639 16.07 19.41 7.30
C ASN A 639 14.99 20.26 6.61
N ALA A 640 14.69 21.42 7.19
CA ALA A 640 13.69 22.33 6.67
C ALA A 640 14.23 23.18 5.49
N SER A 641 14.70 22.54 4.41
CA SER A 641 14.98 23.24 3.15
C SER A 641 13.67 23.65 2.49
N ILE A 642 13.28 24.93 2.64
CA ILE A 642 12.11 25.49 1.96
C ILE A 642 12.51 25.88 0.53
N ASP A 643 12.55 24.90 -0.36
CA ASP A 643 12.66 25.17 -1.79
C ASP A 643 11.34 25.77 -2.31
N PHE A 644 11.32 27.11 -2.39
CA PHE A 644 10.32 27.83 -3.15
C PHE A 644 10.55 27.56 -4.64
N VAL A 645 9.98 26.47 -5.16
CA VAL A 645 9.79 26.28 -6.61
C VAL A 645 8.66 27.19 -7.08
N LEU A 646 8.92 28.50 -7.00
CA LEU A 646 8.25 29.50 -7.80
C LEU A 646 8.69 29.34 -9.25
N PRO A 647 7.87 29.72 -10.25
CA PRO A 647 8.38 29.91 -11.60
C PRO A 647 9.57 30.88 -11.52
N THR A 648 10.76 30.40 -11.91
CA THR A 648 12.07 30.93 -11.47
C THR A 648 12.49 32.27 -12.12
N THR A 649 11.54 33.01 -12.68
CA THR A 649 11.78 34.29 -13.36
C THR A 649 10.67 35.31 -13.09
N THR A 650 11.09 36.45 -12.54
CA THR A 650 10.61 37.83 -12.83
C THR A 650 9.13 38.03 -13.19
N THR A 651 8.40 38.77 -12.33
CA THR A 651 7.15 39.49 -12.66
C THR A 651 6.16 38.74 -13.54
N VAL A 652 5.28 37.96 -12.92
CA VAL A 652 4.12 37.42 -13.62
C VAL A 652 3.15 38.56 -13.88
N SER A 653 2.94 38.87 -15.15
CA SER A 653 2.02 39.89 -15.61
C SER A 653 0.66 39.26 -15.95
N SER A 654 -0.42 39.79 -15.36
CA SER A 654 -1.79 39.32 -15.60
C SER A 654 -2.58 40.36 -16.40
N ILE A 655 -3.49 39.91 -17.26
CA ILE A 655 -4.41 40.79 -18.02
C ILE A 655 -5.76 40.91 -17.28
N SER A 656 -5.95 40.23 -16.14
CA SER A 656 -7.19 40.28 -15.35
C SER A 656 -7.01 40.92 -13.97
N GLY A 657 -8.11 41.42 -13.42
CA GLY A 657 -8.26 41.76 -11.99
C GLY A 657 -8.25 40.53 -11.04
N SER A 658 -7.61 39.44 -11.46
CA SER A 658 -7.41 38.20 -10.71
C SER A 658 -6.01 37.63 -10.93
N ILE A 659 -5.47 36.96 -9.91
CA ILE A 659 -4.16 36.31 -9.96
C ILE A 659 -4.27 34.94 -9.31
N THR A 660 -4.07 33.88 -10.09
CA THR A 660 -3.91 32.52 -9.57
C THR A 660 -2.44 32.27 -9.24
N LEU A 661 -2.16 31.99 -7.97
CA LEU A 661 -0.87 31.49 -7.53
C LEU A 661 -0.89 29.97 -7.44
N SER A 662 0.15 29.34 -7.97
CA SER A 662 0.52 27.96 -7.66
C SER A 662 1.79 27.99 -6.82
N LEU A 663 1.73 27.51 -5.58
CA LEU A 663 2.91 27.33 -4.73
C LEU A 663 3.14 25.84 -4.49
N ASN A 664 4.36 25.39 -4.78
CA ASN A 664 4.86 24.10 -4.34
C ASN A 664 5.64 24.28 -3.02
N VAL A 665 5.32 23.48 -2.00
CA VAL A 665 5.95 23.52 -0.67
C VAL A 665 6.33 22.11 -0.24
N THR A 666 7.63 21.84 -0.18
CA THR A 666 8.17 20.56 0.34
C THR A 666 8.61 20.71 1.79
N GLY A 667 8.23 19.77 2.66
CA GLY A 667 8.86 19.62 3.98
C GLY A 667 8.04 18.82 4.99
N ASN A 668 8.65 18.58 6.14
CA ASN A 668 8.13 17.69 7.18
C ASN A 668 7.43 18.46 8.33
N ALA A 669 6.55 17.77 9.05
CA ALA A 669 5.90 18.24 10.29
C ALA A 669 5.18 19.61 10.20
N ARG A 670 4.49 19.88 9.08
CA ARG A 670 3.77 21.14 8.88
C ARG A 670 2.35 21.11 9.48
N ASN A 671 1.79 22.27 9.78
CA ASN A 671 0.40 22.45 10.25
C ASN A 671 -0.39 23.38 9.33
N LYS A 672 0.17 24.55 9.02
CA LYS A 672 -0.47 25.49 8.08
C LYS A 672 0.53 26.40 7.37
N THR A 673 0.16 26.80 6.15
CA THR A 673 0.81 27.86 5.39
C THR A 673 -0.15 29.03 5.23
N ILE A 674 0.33 30.23 5.54
CA ILE A 674 -0.43 31.49 5.54
C ILE A 674 0.11 32.35 4.40
N PHE A 675 -0.74 32.68 3.45
CA PHE A 675 -0.47 33.61 2.36
C PHE A 675 -1.09 34.97 2.70
N LYS A 676 -0.35 36.06 2.51
CA LYS A 676 -0.82 37.43 2.70
C LYS A 676 -0.60 38.21 1.42
N LEU A 677 -1.66 38.74 0.83
CA LEU A 677 -1.60 39.61 -0.33
C LEU A 677 -1.56 41.07 0.13
N HIS A 678 -0.55 41.82 -0.32
CA HIS A 678 -0.41 43.24 -0.07
C HIS A 678 -0.50 44.05 -1.38
N ASN A 679 -1.02 45.28 -1.29
CA ASN A 679 -1.15 46.20 -2.42
C ASN A 679 0.14 47.01 -2.69
N SER A 680 0.11 47.90 -3.68
CA SER A 680 1.24 48.78 -4.05
C SER A 680 1.78 49.61 -2.88
N SER A 681 0.89 50.02 -1.97
CA SER A 681 1.17 50.77 -0.74
C SER A 681 1.54 49.89 0.46
N LYS A 682 1.71 48.57 0.25
CA LYS A 682 1.96 47.52 1.25
C LYS A 682 0.82 47.27 2.25
N ASN A 683 -0.37 47.82 2.02
CA ASN A 683 -1.56 47.49 2.81
C ASN A 683 -1.99 46.05 2.54
N LEU A 684 -2.35 45.31 3.58
CA LEU A 684 -2.89 43.95 3.45
C LEU A 684 -4.27 44.02 2.78
N ILE A 685 -4.43 43.28 1.69
CA ILE A 685 -5.71 43.12 0.96
C ILE A 685 -6.43 41.87 1.47
N ASP A 686 -5.72 40.74 1.48
CA ASP A 686 -6.33 39.42 1.69
C ASP A 686 -5.36 38.46 2.42
N THR A 687 -5.90 37.40 3.04
CA THR A 687 -5.13 36.36 3.72
C THR A 687 -5.76 34.99 3.50
N PHE A 688 -5.02 34.09 2.85
CA PHE A 688 -5.42 32.72 2.59
C PHE A 688 -4.62 31.75 3.48
N ASN A 689 -5.30 30.85 4.18
CA ASN A 689 -4.69 29.84 5.05
C ASN A 689 -4.94 28.45 4.48
N VAL A 690 -3.91 27.61 4.39
CA VAL A 690 -4.06 26.18 4.05
C VAL A 690 -3.55 25.33 5.20
N SER A 691 -4.31 24.30 5.57
CA SER A 691 -3.95 23.29 6.58
C SER A 691 -3.22 22.11 5.94
N ASN A 692 -2.02 21.82 6.43
CA ASN A 692 -1.00 21.01 5.76
C ASN A 692 -0.38 20.00 6.74
N ASN A 693 -1.22 19.25 7.44
CA ASN A 693 -0.76 18.25 8.41
C ASN A 693 -0.05 17.10 7.70
N GLY A 694 1.26 16.98 7.89
CA GLY A 694 2.04 15.82 7.46
C GLY A 694 3.46 16.14 6.99
N THR A 695 4.06 15.14 6.36
CA THR A 695 5.33 15.18 5.64
C THR A 695 5.05 15.07 4.14
N GLY A 696 5.67 15.92 3.31
CA GLY A 696 5.54 15.78 1.86
C GLY A 696 5.73 17.05 1.03
N THR A 697 5.36 16.92 -0.24
CA THR A 697 5.33 18.00 -1.24
C THR A 697 3.88 18.40 -1.48
N PHE A 698 3.53 19.64 -1.13
CA PHE A 698 2.17 20.13 -1.16
C PHE A 698 2.01 21.22 -2.23
N PHE A 699 0.96 21.11 -3.04
CA PHE A 699 0.64 22.08 -4.09
C PHE A 699 -0.59 22.90 -3.71
N TYR A 700 -0.43 24.22 -3.62
CA TYR A 700 -1.53 25.13 -3.32
C TYR A 700 -1.85 26.00 -4.52
N ASN A 701 -3.08 25.91 -5.01
CA ASN A 701 -3.62 26.83 -6.01
C ASN A 701 -4.62 27.77 -5.33
N HIS A 702 -4.40 29.07 -5.43
CA HIS A 702 -5.33 30.09 -4.91
C HIS A 702 -5.45 31.28 -5.86
N THR A 703 -6.68 31.71 -6.12
CA THR A 703 -6.98 32.83 -7.01
C THR A 703 -7.48 34.02 -6.22
N PHE A 704 -6.64 35.05 -6.09
CA PHE A 704 -7.07 36.36 -5.61
C PHE A 704 -7.91 37.05 -6.68
N THR A 705 -8.95 37.76 -6.30
CA THR A 705 -9.87 38.48 -7.21
C THR A 705 -10.19 39.88 -6.70
N GLY A 706 -10.75 40.76 -7.53
CA GLY A 706 -11.08 42.14 -7.14
C GLY A 706 -9.85 43.06 -7.05
N LEU A 707 -8.81 42.76 -7.82
CA LEU A 707 -7.53 43.45 -7.77
C LEU A 707 -7.57 44.76 -8.57
N THR A 708 -7.39 45.90 -7.90
CA THR A 708 -7.49 47.26 -8.48
C THR A 708 -6.18 48.04 -8.56
N ASP A 709 -5.15 47.61 -7.83
CA ASP A 709 -3.81 48.18 -7.88
C ASP A 709 -2.99 47.63 -9.06
N THR A 710 -2.01 48.39 -9.56
CA THR A 710 -1.13 47.94 -10.65
C THR A 710 0.11 47.17 -10.19
N THR A 711 0.27 46.97 -8.87
CA THR A 711 1.37 46.18 -8.30
C THR A 711 0.94 45.55 -6.97
N PHE A 712 1.24 44.25 -6.82
CA PHE A 712 0.97 43.49 -5.61
C PHE A 712 2.21 42.79 -5.08
N PHE A 713 2.21 42.50 -3.79
CA PHE A 713 3.24 41.75 -3.07
C PHE A 713 2.60 40.62 -2.29
N ILE A 714 2.89 39.35 -2.63
CA ILE A 714 2.52 38.22 -1.76
C ILE A 714 3.65 37.90 -0.80
N ASN A 715 3.30 37.61 0.45
CA ASN A 715 4.15 37.07 1.49
C ASN A 715 3.60 35.72 1.98
N ALA A 716 4.42 34.67 1.98
CA ALA A 716 4.07 33.36 2.54
C ALA A 716 4.74 33.16 3.91
N THR A 717 4.02 32.57 4.86
CA THR A 717 4.50 32.27 6.21
C THR A 717 4.12 30.85 6.59
N ASN A 718 5.11 30.03 6.96
CA ASN A 718 4.86 28.65 7.39
C ASN A 718 4.70 28.57 8.91
N VAL A 719 3.83 27.67 9.36
CA VAL A 719 3.60 27.38 10.78
C VAL A 719 3.65 25.87 10.99
N ASP A 720 4.53 25.46 11.90
CA ASP A 720 4.79 24.09 12.32
C ASP A 720 3.62 23.51 13.14
N ILE A 721 3.55 22.19 13.30
CA ILE A 721 2.69 21.48 14.27
C ILE A 721 2.84 22.05 15.68
N VAL A 722 4.05 22.43 16.09
CA VAL A 722 4.32 23.03 17.42
C VAL A 722 3.97 24.54 17.48
N GLY A 723 3.44 25.12 16.40
CA GLY A 723 3.00 26.52 16.37
C GLY A 723 4.13 27.55 16.26
N GLN A 724 5.39 27.12 16.12
CA GLN A 724 6.48 28.03 15.80
C GLN A 724 6.37 28.57 14.36
N HIS A 725 6.71 29.85 14.22
CA HIS A 725 6.67 30.59 12.96
C HIS A 725 8.04 30.65 12.30
N ILE A 726 8.29 29.80 11.30
CA ILE A 726 9.47 29.94 10.43
C ILE A 726 9.12 30.96 9.34
N ASN A 727 9.46 32.22 9.61
CA ASN A 727 9.16 33.38 8.76
C ASN A 727 10.08 33.46 7.53
N SER A 728 9.91 32.56 6.56
CA SER A 728 10.55 32.68 5.24
C SER A 728 9.71 33.54 4.29
N THR A 729 9.86 34.87 4.38
CA THR A 729 9.02 35.82 3.64
C THR A 729 9.56 36.12 2.23
N THR A 730 9.18 35.31 1.25
CA THR A 730 9.42 35.64 -0.18
C THR A 730 8.41 36.69 -0.64
N THR A 731 8.89 37.74 -1.33
CA THR A 731 8.04 38.80 -1.91
C THR A 731 7.98 38.66 -3.42
N ILE A 732 6.80 38.33 -3.96
CA ILE A 732 6.58 38.23 -5.40
C ILE A 732 5.86 39.49 -5.89
N LYS A 733 6.43 40.17 -6.90
CA LYS A 733 5.82 41.34 -7.55
C LYS A 733 4.97 40.90 -8.75
N PHE A 734 3.72 41.31 -8.78
CA PHE A 734 2.82 41.16 -9.94
C PHE A 734 2.53 42.52 -10.56
N GLN A 735 2.22 42.57 -11.85
CA GLN A 735 1.74 43.77 -12.52
C GLN A 735 0.53 43.42 -13.40
N ILE A 736 -0.47 44.30 -13.42
CA ILE A 736 -1.61 44.15 -14.34
C ILE A 736 -1.25 44.85 -15.65
N ILE A 737 -1.35 44.14 -16.76
CA ILE A 737 -1.17 44.70 -18.11
C ILE A 737 -2.42 45.48 -18.47
N THR A 738 -2.28 46.76 -18.77
CA THR A 738 -3.40 47.62 -19.18
C THR A 738 -2.95 48.74 -20.11
N PHE A 739 -3.90 49.32 -20.83
CA PHE A 739 -3.71 50.57 -21.56
C PHE A 739 -3.96 51.79 -20.66
N THR A 740 -3.27 52.88 -20.94
CA THR A 740 -3.37 54.14 -20.20
C THR A 740 -3.39 55.34 -21.15
N ASP A 741 -3.79 56.49 -20.60
CA ASP A 741 -3.79 57.80 -21.25
C ASP A 741 -2.38 58.44 -21.39
N CYS A 742 -1.32 57.67 -21.16
CA CYS A 742 0.08 58.11 -21.08
C CYS A 742 0.45 59.00 -19.87
N THR A 743 -0.39 59.09 -18.83
CA THR A 743 0.06 59.60 -17.52
C THR A 743 1.09 58.68 -16.86
N THR A 744 1.04 57.37 -17.16
CA THR A 744 2.00 56.33 -16.77
C THR A 744 2.12 55.29 -17.89
N GLY A 745 3.24 54.58 -17.99
CA GLY A 745 3.47 53.55 -19.02
C GLY A 745 4.40 54.00 -20.15
N PHE A 746 4.44 53.22 -21.24
CA PHE A 746 5.23 53.49 -22.44
C PHE A 746 4.31 53.63 -23.67
N GLU A 747 4.63 54.57 -24.56
CA GLU A 747 3.82 54.92 -25.72
C GLU A 747 3.80 53.80 -26.77
N VAL A 748 2.65 53.15 -26.97
CA VAL A 748 2.54 51.99 -27.89
C VAL A 748 1.89 52.33 -29.21
N ILE A 749 1.06 53.37 -29.26
CA ILE A 749 0.52 53.91 -30.51
C ILE A 749 0.28 55.40 -30.38
N ASN A 750 0.72 56.15 -31.39
CA ASN A 750 0.47 57.58 -31.55
C ASN A 750 -0.47 57.80 -32.74
N TYR A 751 -1.52 58.59 -32.52
CA TYR A 751 -2.52 58.94 -33.51
C TYR A 751 -2.36 60.40 -33.92
N THR A 752 -2.20 60.65 -35.22
CA THR A 752 -2.20 62.01 -35.80
C THR A 752 -3.41 62.20 -36.71
N VAL A 753 -4.18 63.27 -36.52
CA VAL A 753 -5.33 63.59 -37.37
C VAL A 753 -4.88 64.50 -38.53
N VAL A 754 -5.17 64.10 -39.78
CA VAL A 754 -4.72 64.81 -40.99
C VAL A 754 -5.83 64.99 -42.03
N ASP A 755 -5.78 66.09 -42.78
CA ASP A 755 -6.58 66.32 -44.00
C ASP A 755 -6.10 65.35 -45.09
N GLU A 756 -7.04 64.60 -45.68
CA GLU A 756 -6.73 63.57 -46.67
C GLU A 756 -6.13 64.13 -47.97
N GLY A 757 -6.62 65.27 -48.45
CA GLY A 757 -6.25 65.84 -49.74
C GLY A 757 -4.89 66.57 -49.75
N ASN A 758 -4.35 66.92 -48.58
CA ASN A 758 -3.06 67.61 -48.47
C ASN A 758 -2.12 67.12 -47.36
N SER A 759 -2.54 66.15 -46.54
CA SER A 759 -1.78 65.59 -45.40
C SER A 759 -1.35 66.60 -44.32
N SER A 760 -2.01 67.77 -44.23
CA SER A 760 -1.78 68.72 -43.14
C SER A 760 -2.45 68.25 -41.84
N LEU A 761 -1.80 68.53 -40.70
CA LEU A 761 -2.37 68.27 -39.38
C LEU A 761 -3.59 69.17 -39.15
N ILE A 762 -4.66 68.59 -38.61
CA ILE A 762 -5.92 69.27 -38.30
C ILE A 762 -6.40 68.87 -36.91
N ASP A 763 -7.02 69.79 -36.20
CA ASP A 763 -7.61 69.49 -34.89
C ASP A 763 -8.92 68.71 -35.09
N GLY A 764 -9.06 67.59 -34.39
CA GLY A 764 -10.22 66.72 -34.46
C GLY A 764 -10.67 66.21 -33.10
N ASP A 765 -11.87 65.64 -33.09
CA ASP A 765 -12.43 64.90 -31.97
C ASP A 765 -12.32 63.41 -32.28
N ALA A 766 -11.89 62.60 -31.31
CA ALA A 766 -11.81 61.15 -31.48
C ALA A 766 -12.18 60.38 -30.21
N SER A 767 -12.74 59.19 -30.40
CA SER A 767 -13.06 58.22 -29.36
C SER A 767 -12.49 56.87 -29.78
N ILE A 768 -11.46 56.40 -29.08
CA ILE A 768 -10.81 55.11 -29.35
C ILE A 768 -11.12 54.15 -28.21
N VAL A 769 -11.72 53.01 -28.57
CA VAL A 769 -12.05 51.92 -27.66
C VAL A 769 -11.17 50.72 -28.00
N PHE A 770 -10.21 50.43 -27.14
CA PHE A 770 -9.44 49.20 -27.17
C PHE A 770 -10.21 48.08 -26.48
N THR A 771 -10.14 46.88 -27.04
CA THR A 771 -10.77 45.65 -26.54
C THR A 771 -9.70 44.57 -26.52
N PHE A 772 -9.43 44.00 -25.35
CA PHE A 772 -8.32 43.05 -25.18
C PHE A 772 -8.70 41.89 -24.24
N ASN A 773 -8.13 40.72 -24.52
CA ASN A 773 -8.48 39.48 -23.82
C ASN A 773 -7.80 39.40 -22.44
N GLY A 774 -8.38 40.12 -21.48
CA GLY A 774 -8.38 39.67 -20.08
C GLY A 774 -9.02 38.28 -19.97
N SER A 775 -8.65 37.53 -18.92
CA SER A 775 -9.15 36.16 -18.74
C SER A 775 -10.60 36.13 -18.24
N SER A 776 -11.54 36.50 -19.12
CA SER A 776 -13.00 36.53 -18.90
C SER A 776 -13.46 37.39 -17.70
N PRO A 777 -13.97 38.62 -17.90
CA PRO A 777 -14.44 39.21 -19.17
C PRO A 777 -13.31 39.76 -20.06
N THR A 778 -13.68 40.11 -21.29
CA THR A 778 -12.85 40.95 -22.16
C THR A 778 -12.77 42.36 -21.56
N GLU A 779 -11.55 42.88 -21.40
CA GLU A 779 -11.30 44.20 -20.82
C GLU A 779 -11.38 45.26 -21.92
N THR A 780 -11.79 46.48 -21.53
CA THR A 780 -11.89 47.61 -22.46
C THR A 780 -11.22 48.86 -21.91
N PHE A 781 -10.53 49.61 -22.78
CA PHE A 781 -9.95 50.91 -22.47
C PHE A 781 -10.43 51.94 -23.47
N THR A 782 -11.02 53.03 -22.98
CA THR A 782 -11.56 54.10 -23.84
C THR A 782 -10.80 55.39 -23.62
N ARG A 783 -10.26 55.97 -24.69
CA ARG A 783 -9.67 57.32 -24.72
C ARG A 783 -10.52 58.22 -25.61
N THR A 784 -11.03 59.30 -25.04
CA THR A 784 -11.69 60.39 -25.78
C THR A 784 -10.81 61.63 -25.79
N ILE A 785 -10.68 62.27 -26.96
CA ILE A 785 -9.95 63.53 -27.17
C ILE A 785 -10.86 64.51 -27.92
N THR A 786 -10.66 65.81 -27.67
CA THR A 786 -11.46 66.88 -28.27
C THR A 786 -10.56 68.01 -28.77
N SER A 787 -10.70 68.39 -30.04
CA SER A 787 -9.90 69.43 -30.70
C SER A 787 -8.37 69.22 -30.57
N GLU A 788 -7.89 67.98 -30.70
CA GLU A 788 -6.46 67.65 -30.71
C GLU A 788 -6.06 67.10 -32.09
N ASN A 789 -4.83 67.39 -32.53
CA ASN A 789 -4.26 66.88 -33.79
C ASN A 789 -3.27 65.71 -33.61
N ASN A 790 -2.81 65.46 -32.38
CA ASN A 790 -1.90 64.36 -32.05
C ASN A 790 -2.12 63.86 -30.62
N PHE A 791 -2.32 62.55 -30.44
CA PHE A 791 -2.53 61.94 -29.12
C PHE A 791 -2.14 60.46 -29.11
N SER A 792 -1.67 59.96 -27.97
CA SER A 792 -1.13 58.60 -27.87
C SER A 792 -1.91 57.70 -26.93
N VAL A 793 -1.68 56.39 -27.01
CA VAL A 793 -2.08 55.41 -25.99
C VAL A 793 -0.83 54.66 -25.54
N CYS A 794 -0.75 54.41 -24.23
CA CYS A 794 0.40 53.78 -23.59
C CYS A 794 0.03 52.41 -23.01
N ILE A 795 1.01 51.53 -22.87
CA ILE A 795 0.91 50.27 -22.14
C ILE A 795 1.62 50.39 -20.78
N PHE A 796 1.05 49.77 -19.76
CA PHE A 796 1.74 49.54 -18.49
C PHE A 796 1.57 48.07 -18.09
N PRO A 797 2.63 47.39 -17.58
CA PRO A 797 4.02 47.85 -17.51
C PRO A 797 4.69 47.90 -18.90
N PRO A 798 5.80 48.66 -19.05
CA PRO A 798 6.38 48.95 -20.36
C PRO A 798 7.13 47.78 -21.00
N GLU A 799 7.40 46.70 -20.25
CA GLU A 799 8.16 45.53 -20.71
C GLU A 799 7.26 44.47 -21.39
N GLU A 800 5.94 44.64 -21.30
CA GLU A 800 4.96 43.64 -21.70
C GLU A 800 4.42 43.81 -23.13
N ARG A 801 3.73 42.78 -23.60
CA ARG A 801 3.09 42.75 -24.92
C ARG A 801 1.63 42.37 -24.79
N LEU A 802 0.74 43.09 -25.48
CA LEU A 802 -0.70 42.89 -25.42
C LEU A 802 -1.28 42.87 -26.83
N THR A 803 -1.99 41.79 -27.18
CA THR A 803 -2.82 41.76 -28.39
C THR A 803 -4.16 42.41 -28.07
N ALA A 804 -4.54 43.41 -28.86
CA ALA A 804 -5.80 44.14 -28.70
C ALA A 804 -6.39 44.54 -30.04
N ASP A 805 -7.72 44.50 -30.10
CA ASP A 805 -8.49 45.16 -31.13
C ASP A 805 -8.72 46.62 -30.71
N TYR A 806 -8.90 47.53 -31.66
CA TYR A 806 -9.46 48.85 -31.35
C TYR A 806 -10.43 49.35 -32.41
N THR A 807 -11.42 50.12 -31.96
CA THR A 807 -12.30 50.93 -32.81
C THR A 807 -12.03 52.39 -32.51
N ALA A 808 -11.60 53.16 -33.52
CA ALA A 808 -11.40 54.60 -33.46
C ALA A 808 -12.46 55.32 -34.29
N THR A 809 -13.40 56.00 -33.64
CA THR A 809 -14.34 56.93 -34.29
C THR A 809 -13.77 58.34 -34.19
N TYR A 810 -13.69 59.07 -35.30
CA TYR A 810 -13.05 60.38 -35.34
C TYR A 810 -13.70 61.34 -36.35
N SER A 811 -13.71 62.63 -36.03
CA SER A 811 -14.38 63.68 -36.82
C SER A 811 -13.75 65.06 -36.58
N SER A 812 -14.18 66.07 -37.35
CA SER A 812 -13.85 67.48 -37.11
C SER A 812 -14.91 68.36 -37.78
N LEU A 813 -15.05 69.63 -37.37
CA LEU A 813 -16.22 70.49 -37.64
C LEU A 813 -16.64 70.62 -39.12
N VAL A 814 -15.70 70.51 -40.07
CA VAL A 814 -15.95 70.62 -41.53
C VAL A 814 -15.60 69.34 -42.31
N TYR A 815 -15.39 68.24 -41.57
CA TYR A 815 -15.00 66.94 -42.09
C TYR A 815 -16.09 65.91 -41.79
N GLN A 816 -16.14 64.82 -42.55
CA GLN A 816 -17.09 63.74 -42.28
C GLN A 816 -16.54 62.81 -41.19
N GLU A 817 -17.40 62.37 -40.26
CA GLU A 817 -17.03 61.35 -39.26
C GLU A 817 -16.66 60.03 -39.95
N ARG A 818 -15.54 59.44 -39.51
CA ARG A 818 -15.03 58.14 -39.96
C ARG A 818 -14.80 57.20 -38.78
N VAL A 819 -14.76 55.91 -39.08
CA VAL A 819 -14.47 54.84 -38.14
C VAL A 819 -13.35 53.99 -38.71
N VAL A 820 -12.37 53.62 -37.89
CA VAL A 820 -11.29 52.68 -38.21
C VAL A 820 -11.31 51.56 -37.18
N VAL A 821 -11.31 50.31 -37.63
CA VAL A 821 -11.41 49.09 -36.83
C VAL A 821 -10.20 48.22 -37.16
N VAL A 822 -9.34 48.04 -36.18
CA VAL A 822 -8.12 47.23 -36.32
C VAL A 822 -8.23 46.06 -35.36
N THR A 823 -8.03 44.84 -35.87
CA THR A 823 -8.08 43.59 -35.10
C THR A 823 -6.70 42.96 -34.94
N ASP A 824 -6.53 42.10 -33.93
CA ASP A 824 -5.37 41.25 -33.67
C ASP A 824 -4.00 41.99 -33.61
N SER A 825 -4.00 43.27 -33.25
CA SER A 825 -2.79 44.09 -33.22
C SER A 825 -1.98 43.92 -31.93
N ILE A 826 -0.67 43.72 -32.08
CA ILE A 826 0.26 43.48 -30.96
C ILE A 826 0.92 44.78 -30.54
N TYR A 827 0.55 45.29 -29.36
CA TYR A 827 1.16 46.44 -28.70
C TYR A 827 2.31 46.00 -27.80
N SER A 828 3.35 46.83 -27.71
CA SER A 828 4.60 46.52 -26.96
C SER A 828 5.41 47.81 -26.78
N ASN A 829 6.61 47.73 -26.20
CA ASN A 829 7.59 48.82 -26.04
C ASN A 829 8.11 49.50 -27.33
N THR A 830 7.41 49.36 -28.46
CA THR A 830 7.70 50.01 -29.73
C THR A 830 6.50 50.82 -30.15
N THR A 831 6.65 52.14 -30.21
CA THR A 831 5.58 53.07 -30.57
C THR A 831 5.19 52.91 -32.04
N GLN A 832 3.95 52.54 -32.29
CA GLN A 832 3.34 52.54 -33.62
C GLN A 832 2.80 53.93 -33.95
N THR A 833 2.63 54.26 -35.23
CA THR A 833 2.03 55.54 -35.67
C THR A 833 0.88 55.26 -36.62
N LYS A 834 -0.33 55.76 -36.29
CA LYS A 834 -1.51 55.68 -37.17
C LYS A 834 -1.96 57.08 -37.55
N GLN A 835 -2.07 57.33 -38.85
CA GLN A 835 -2.71 58.55 -39.35
C GLN A 835 -4.22 58.34 -39.41
N LEU A 836 -4.98 59.23 -38.81
CA LEU A 836 -6.44 59.28 -38.89
C LEU A 836 -6.81 60.32 -39.95
N LYS A 837 -7.21 59.86 -41.14
CA LYS A 837 -7.38 60.70 -42.33
C LYS A 837 -8.82 61.17 -42.45
N LEU A 838 -9.04 62.48 -42.49
CA LEU A 838 -10.37 63.08 -42.65
C LEU A 838 -10.49 63.79 -44.00
N LEU A 839 -11.61 63.58 -44.68
CA LEU A 839 -11.98 64.27 -45.91
C LEU A 839 -12.97 65.41 -45.61
N ARG A 840 -12.74 66.59 -46.19
CA ARG A 840 -13.65 67.73 -46.05
C ARG A 840 -14.99 67.41 -46.71
N GLN A 841 -16.09 67.81 -46.07
CA GLN A 841 -17.45 67.49 -46.52
C GLN A 841 -17.78 68.01 -47.93
N VAL A 842 -17.06 69.03 -48.40
CA VAL A 842 -17.20 69.62 -49.76
C VAL A 842 -16.42 68.88 -50.85
N ASP A 843 -15.42 68.06 -50.46
CA ASP A 843 -14.50 67.39 -51.38
C ASP A 843 -14.83 65.89 -51.55
N GLY A 844 -15.90 65.38 -50.91
CA GLY A 844 -16.26 63.96 -50.91
C GLY A 844 -17.69 63.64 -51.28
N ILE A 845 -17.92 62.38 -51.64
CA ILE A 845 -19.23 61.78 -51.92
C ILE A 845 -19.42 60.46 -51.15
N PHE A 846 -20.67 60.05 -50.97
CA PHE A 846 -20.99 58.75 -50.37
C PHE A 846 -20.97 57.63 -51.43
N ALA A 847 -20.02 56.70 -51.29
CA ALA A 847 -19.92 55.49 -52.09
C ALA A 847 -20.62 54.33 -51.38
N THR A 848 -21.72 53.84 -51.94
CA THR A 848 -22.51 52.75 -51.34
C THR A 848 -22.25 51.44 -52.07
N PHE A 849 -21.89 50.41 -51.32
CA PHE A 849 -21.64 49.05 -51.80
C PHE A 849 -22.72 48.11 -51.29
N ARG A 850 -23.14 47.16 -52.15
CA ARG A 850 -23.98 46.02 -51.77
C ARG A 850 -23.19 44.74 -51.94
N LEU A 851 -23.01 44.02 -50.84
CA LEU A 851 -22.27 42.77 -50.77
C LEU A 851 -23.25 41.61 -50.88
N ILE A 852 -23.06 40.76 -51.88
CA ILE A 852 -23.88 39.57 -52.14
C ILE A 852 -23.03 38.31 -52.25
N ASP A 853 -23.63 37.15 -51.99
CA ASP A 853 -23.03 35.87 -52.36
C ASP A 853 -23.24 35.54 -53.85
N SER A 854 -22.71 34.40 -54.29
CA SER A 854 -22.88 33.86 -55.64
C SER A 854 -24.34 33.50 -56.01
N PHE A 855 -25.26 33.47 -55.04
CA PHE A 855 -26.69 33.22 -55.20
C PHE A 855 -27.54 34.50 -55.14
N GLN A 856 -26.90 35.68 -55.08
CA GLN A 856 -27.52 37.01 -54.94
C GLN A 856 -28.17 37.31 -53.58
N ASN A 857 -27.90 36.52 -52.53
CA ASN A 857 -28.32 36.85 -51.17
C ASN A 857 -27.45 37.97 -50.59
N PRO A 858 -28.02 38.97 -49.89
CA PRO A 858 -27.23 40.00 -49.20
C PRO A 858 -26.41 39.41 -48.05
N LEU A 859 -25.21 39.91 -47.85
CA LEU A 859 -24.29 39.46 -46.80
C LEU A 859 -24.15 40.52 -45.70
N SER A 860 -24.84 40.30 -44.57
CA SER A 860 -24.66 41.08 -43.32
C SER A 860 -23.32 40.80 -42.64
N GLY A 861 -22.74 41.78 -41.95
CA GLY A 861 -21.50 41.62 -41.19
C GLY A 861 -20.25 41.33 -42.02
N VAL A 862 -20.20 41.76 -43.28
CA VAL A 862 -18.96 41.80 -44.08
C VAL A 862 -18.18 43.03 -43.63
N ALA A 863 -16.93 42.85 -43.17
CA ALA A 863 -16.04 43.96 -42.90
C ALA A 863 -15.53 44.54 -44.21
N GLY A 864 -15.87 45.80 -44.48
CA GLY A 864 -15.35 46.58 -45.60
C GLY A 864 -14.34 47.61 -45.10
N VAL A 865 -13.17 47.64 -45.72
CA VAL A 865 -12.03 48.53 -45.41
C VAL A 865 -11.69 49.34 -46.66
N VAL A 866 -11.43 50.63 -46.49
CA VAL A 866 -11.08 51.58 -47.54
C VAL A 866 -9.68 52.14 -47.29
N GLU A 867 -8.79 52.01 -48.27
CA GLU A 867 -7.43 52.53 -48.24
C GLU A 867 -7.15 53.47 -49.43
N ILE A 868 -6.31 54.49 -49.26
CA ILE A 868 -5.83 55.32 -50.40
C ILE A 868 -4.68 54.63 -51.12
N THR A 869 -3.87 53.89 -50.38
CA THR A 869 -2.74 53.08 -50.85
C THR A 869 -2.66 51.86 -49.93
N ALA A 870 -2.16 50.73 -50.42
CA ALA A 870 -2.15 49.49 -49.63
C ALA A 870 -1.42 49.67 -48.28
N GLY A 871 -2.12 49.42 -47.18
CA GLY A 871 -1.67 49.66 -45.79
C GLY A 871 -2.02 51.04 -45.20
N ASP A 872 -2.68 51.92 -45.97
CA ASP A 872 -3.06 53.29 -45.60
C ASP A 872 -4.59 53.42 -45.52
N GLU A 873 -5.15 52.69 -44.55
CA GLU A 873 -6.57 52.65 -44.20
C GLU A 873 -7.11 54.01 -43.73
N VAL A 874 -8.28 54.36 -44.26
CA VAL A 874 -9.02 55.60 -44.02
C VAL A 874 -10.33 55.36 -43.28
N GLU A 875 -11.11 54.38 -43.70
CA GLU A 875 -12.41 54.07 -43.10
C GLU A 875 -12.71 52.58 -43.20
N SER A 876 -13.28 52.00 -42.14
CA SER A 876 -13.75 50.62 -42.09
C SER A 876 -15.16 50.57 -41.49
N ARG A 877 -16.05 49.79 -42.10
CA ARG A 877 -17.42 49.56 -41.62
C ARG A 877 -17.88 48.15 -41.97
N ASN A 878 -18.76 47.59 -41.14
CA ASN A 878 -19.44 46.34 -41.44
C ASN A 878 -20.72 46.60 -42.25
N THR A 879 -21.11 45.66 -43.11
CA THR A 879 -22.40 45.71 -43.79
C THR A 879 -23.58 45.46 -42.84
N ASP A 880 -24.69 46.13 -43.12
CA ASP A 880 -25.98 45.91 -42.46
C ASP A 880 -26.71 44.63 -42.92
N ASP A 881 -27.90 44.38 -42.38
CA ASP A 881 -28.72 43.22 -42.74
C ASP A 881 -29.24 43.21 -44.18
N ALA A 882 -29.15 44.33 -44.91
CA ALA A 882 -29.40 44.41 -46.34
C ALA A 882 -28.12 44.16 -47.18
N GLY A 883 -27.00 43.84 -46.53
CA GLY A 883 -25.69 43.68 -47.15
C GLY A 883 -25.09 45.00 -47.62
N ILE A 884 -25.52 46.14 -47.08
CA ILE A 884 -25.13 47.47 -47.54
C ILE A 884 -24.07 48.06 -46.59
N VAL A 885 -23.06 48.69 -47.18
CA VAL A 885 -22.08 49.53 -46.47
C VAL A 885 -21.81 50.78 -47.30
N THR A 886 -21.59 51.91 -46.63
CA THR A 886 -21.35 53.20 -47.29
C THR A 886 -20.11 53.87 -46.69
N PHE A 887 -19.25 54.41 -47.55
CA PHE A 887 -18.02 55.13 -47.19
C PHE A 887 -18.05 56.54 -47.75
N PHE A 888 -17.37 57.48 -47.09
CA PHE A 888 -17.22 58.85 -47.60
C PHE A 888 -15.85 59.03 -48.27
N VAL A 889 -15.83 59.27 -49.57
CA VAL A 889 -14.63 59.17 -50.43
C VAL A 889 -14.53 60.35 -51.42
N ASP A 890 -13.31 60.75 -51.77
CA ASP A 890 -13.04 61.80 -52.77
C ASP A 890 -13.26 61.26 -54.20
N PRO A 891 -14.16 61.86 -55.00
CA PRO A 891 -14.42 61.41 -56.37
C PRO A 891 -13.24 61.61 -57.33
N ASP A 892 -12.21 62.37 -56.95
CA ASP A 892 -10.99 62.55 -57.72
C ASP A 892 -9.86 61.56 -57.36
N THR A 893 -9.98 60.88 -56.22
CA THR A 893 -9.01 59.89 -55.72
C THR A 893 -9.41 58.45 -56.06
N THR A 894 -8.41 57.57 -56.27
CA THR A 894 -8.63 56.13 -56.47
C THR A 894 -8.36 55.41 -55.15
N TYR A 895 -9.33 54.65 -54.66
CA TYR A 895 -9.23 53.90 -53.41
C TYR A 895 -9.09 52.41 -53.66
N ILE A 896 -8.63 51.70 -52.65
CA ILE A 896 -8.66 50.24 -52.56
C ILE A 896 -9.76 49.87 -51.55
N PHE A 897 -10.80 49.21 -52.04
CA PHE A 897 -11.89 48.66 -51.23
C PHE A 897 -11.64 47.16 -51.02
N THR A 898 -11.49 46.76 -49.77
CA THR A 898 -11.26 45.38 -49.35
C THR A 898 -12.44 44.90 -48.51
N PHE A 899 -13.09 43.82 -48.96
CA PHE A 899 -14.26 43.25 -48.31
C PHE A 899 -13.95 41.81 -47.84
N THR A 900 -14.07 41.59 -46.54
CA THR A 900 -13.70 40.34 -45.87
C THR A 900 -14.83 39.81 -45.00
N LYS A 901 -15.11 38.50 -45.09
CA LYS A 901 -16.04 37.79 -44.22
C LYS A 901 -15.60 36.33 -44.12
N ALA A 902 -15.57 35.76 -42.92
CA ALA A 902 -15.19 34.36 -42.73
C ALA A 902 -16.06 33.41 -43.57
N GLY A 903 -15.44 32.43 -44.25
CA GLY A 903 -16.10 31.54 -45.21
C GLY A 903 -16.27 32.13 -46.62
N PHE A 904 -15.80 33.36 -46.86
CA PHE A 904 -15.79 34.02 -48.16
C PHE A 904 -14.39 34.51 -48.51
N LYS A 905 -14.02 34.34 -49.77
CA LYS A 905 -12.76 34.82 -50.31
C LYS A 905 -12.79 36.34 -50.33
N SER A 906 -11.76 36.97 -49.75
CA SER A 906 -11.65 38.42 -49.68
C SER A 906 -11.70 39.04 -51.09
N SER A 907 -12.55 40.04 -51.27
CA SER A 907 -12.65 40.80 -52.52
C SER A 907 -11.92 42.12 -52.37
N VAL A 908 -10.89 42.34 -53.19
CA VAL A 908 -10.09 43.57 -53.21
C VAL A 908 -10.29 44.23 -54.57
N SER A 909 -10.72 45.48 -54.57
CA SER A 909 -10.99 46.24 -55.79
C SER A 909 -10.40 47.65 -55.69
N SER A 910 -9.67 48.08 -56.72
CA SER A 910 -9.19 49.46 -56.81
C SER A 910 -10.11 50.25 -57.74
N LEU A 911 -10.74 51.30 -57.20
CA LEU A 911 -11.80 52.05 -57.89
C LEU A 911 -11.77 53.54 -57.50
N ARG A 912 -11.94 54.40 -58.50
CA ARG A 912 -12.30 55.81 -58.33
C ARG A 912 -13.82 55.91 -58.46
N VAL A 913 -14.50 56.29 -57.39
CA VAL A 913 -15.97 56.36 -57.35
C VAL A 913 -16.41 57.75 -57.77
N THR A 914 -17.03 57.89 -58.94
CA THR A 914 -17.51 59.19 -59.46
C THR A 914 -19.03 59.34 -59.43
N THR A 915 -19.74 58.42 -58.77
CA THR A 915 -21.22 58.31 -58.76
C THR A 915 -21.71 57.81 -57.41
N THR A 916 -22.90 58.26 -56.99
CA THR A 916 -23.57 57.80 -55.75
C THR A 916 -24.44 56.56 -55.95
N ASP A 917 -24.35 55.89 -57.10
CA ASP A 917 -25.09 54.66 -57.40
C ASP A 917 -24.54 53.47 -56.60
N ILE A 918 -25.40 52.47 -56.33
CA ILE A 918 -25.01 51.28 -55.53
C ILE A 918 -24.11 50.36 -56.36
N ILE A 919 -22.86 50.20 -55.92
CA ILE A 919 -21.89 49.28 -56.51
C ILE A 919 -22.13 47.89 -55.93
N THR A 920 -22.41 46.90 -56.77
CA THR A 920 -22.61 45.51 -56.30
C THR A 920 -21.28 44.75 -56.34
N VAL A 921 -20.89 44.16 -55.22
CA VAL A 921 -19.70 43.33 -55.08
C VAL A 921 -20.13 41.93 -54.67
N THR A 922 -19.80 40.94 -55.49
CA THR A 922 -20.04 39.53 -55.17
C THR A 922 -18.84 38.96 -54.42
N LEU A 923 -19.07 38.43 -53.22
CA LEU A 923 -18.08 37.61 -52.53
C LEU A 923 -18.24 36.15 -52.97
N GLU A 924 -17.19 35.60 -53.57
CA GLU A 924 -17.08 34.16 -53.77
C GLU A 924 -16.96 33.51 -52.39
N SER A 925 -17.76 32.46 -52.12
CA SER A 925 -17.48 31.58 -50.98
C SER A 925 -16.04 31.07 -51.09
N GLU A 926 -15.30 31.05 -49.99
CA GLU A 926 -14.04 30.29 -49.96
C GLU A 926 -14.42 28.85 -50.31
N ALA A 927 -13.85 28.33 -51.40
CA ALA A 927 -14.04 26.93 -51.73
C ALA A 927 -13.52 26.12 -50.53
N GLU A 928 -14.40 25.35 -49.89
CA GLU A 928 -14.00 24.43 -48.83
C GLU A 928 -12.75 23.69 -49.28
N ALA A 929 -11.72 23.68 -48.43
CA ALA A 929 -10.43 23.09 -48.73
C ALA A 929 -10.64 21.75 -49.43
N ILE A 930 -10.23 21.66 -50.71
CA ILE A 930 -10.68 20.64 -51.66
C ILE A 930 -10.79 19.30 -50.95
N GLN A 931 -12.02 18.87 -50.65
CA GLN A 931 -12.22 17.50 -50.21
C GLN A 931 -11.76 16.64 -51.38
N ALA A 932 -10.55 16.09 -51.25
CA ALA A 932 -10.07 15.05 -52.14
C ALA A 932 -11.22 14.04 -52.22
N SER A 933 -11.64 13.69 -53.44
CA SER A 933 -12.86 12.91 -53.61
C SER A 933 -12.78 11.65 -52.72
N ILE A 934 -13.87 11.29 -52.05
CA ILE A 934 -13.94 10.11 -51.19
C ILE A 934 -13.55 8.80 -51.91
N TYR A 935 -13.50 8.81 -53.26
CA TYR A 935 -13.06 7.70 -54.10
C TYR A 935 -11.55 7.72 -54.44
N THR A 936 -10.83 8.78 -54.07
CA THR A 936 -9.41 8.97 -54.41
C THR A 936 -8.56 7.89 -53.74
N GLY A 937 -7.87 7.08 -54.55
CA GLY A 937 -6.98 6.03 -54.06
C GLY A 937 -7.67 4.77 -53.52
N ILE A 938 -9.01 4.67 -53.55
CA ILE A 938 -9.77 3.50 -53.11
C ILE A 938 -10.05 2.56 -54.28
N ASN A 939 -9.80 1.26 -54.09
CA ASN A 939 -10.16 0.20 -55.03
C ASN A 939 -10.86 -0.94 -54.27
N TYR A 940 -12.03 -1.38 -54.74
CA TYR A 940 -12.80 -2.45 -54.08
C TYR A 940 -13.44 -3.41 -55.08
N PHE A 941 -13.68 -4.64 -54.64
CA PHE A 941 -14.43 -5.64 -55.38
C PHE A 941 -15.25 -6.54 -54.46
N PHE A 942 -16.31 -7.13 -55.02
CA PHE A 942 -17.08 -8.17 -54.37
C PHE A 942 -16.81 -9.53 -55.03
N LYS A 943 -16.84 -10.59 -54.21
CA LYS A 943 -16.92 -11.98 -54.65
C LYS A 943 -18.24 -12.60 -54.17
N PRO A 944 -18.80 -13.59 -54.90
CA PRO A 944 -18.37 -14.03 -56.23
C PRO A 944 -18.52 -12.90 -57.26
N SER A 945 -17.64 -12.81 -58.26
CA SER A 945 -17.72 -11.74 -59.27
C SER A 945 -18.82 -11.98 -60.32
N ASN A 946 -19.48 -13.15 -60.27
CA ASN A 946 -20.61 -13.47 -61.11
C ASN A 946 -21.92 -13.04 -60.41
N ASN A 947 -22.64 -12.11 -61.01
CA ASN A 947 -23.91 -11.61 -60.49
C ASN A 947 -25.07 -12.61 -60.62
N VAL A 948 -24.84 -13.80 -61.20
CA VAL A 948 -25.81 -14.90 -61.26
C VAL A 948 -25.37 -16.04 -60.35
N LEU A 949 -26.24 -16.42 -59.41
CA LEU A 949 -25.99 -17.47 -58.42
C LEU A 949 -27.01 -18.60 -58.54
N ASN A 950 -26.64 -19.80 -58.09
CA ASN A 950 -27.58 -20.92 -58.03
C ASN A 950 -28.38 -20.86 -56.73
N ASN A 951 -29.65 -21.28 -56.75
CA ASN A 951 -30.49 -21.29 -55.55
C ASN A 951 -30.06 -22.38 -54.54
N LYS A 952 -30.48 -22.23 -53.28
CA LYS A 952 -30.19 -23.09 -52.12
C LYS A 952 -28.70 -23.42 -51.91
N THR A 953 -27.81 -22.66 -52.53
CA THR A 953 -26.38 -22.90 -52.53
C THR A 953 -25.76 -22.01 -51.47
N GLU A 954 -24.94 -22.57 -50.60
CA GLU A 954 -24.16 -21.78 -49.66
C GLU A 954 -22.94 -21.18 -50.36
N ILE A 955 -22.89 -19.84 -50.39
CA ILE A 955 -21.93 -19.06 -51.15
C ILE A 955 -21.21 -18.13 -50.18
N ASN A 956 -19.88 -18.15 -50.19
CA ASN A 956 -19.08 -17.18 -49.46
C ASN A 956 -18.97 -15.90 -50.28
N PHE A 957 -19.70 -14.88 -49.84
CA PHE A 957 -19.62 -13.54 -50.37
C PHE A 957 -18.47 -12.81 -49.70
N VAL A 958 -17.57 -12.18 -50.45
CA VAL A 958 -16.43 -11.46 -49.87
C VAL A 958 -16.39 -10.05 -50.40
N PHE A 959 -16.41 -9.05 -49.52
CA PHE A 959 -16.01 -7.69 -49.87
C PHE A 959 -14.52 -7.54 -49.61
N ASN A 960 -13.76 -7.03 -50.59
CA ASN A 960 -12.38 -6.60 -50.41
C ASN A 960 -12.27 -5.14 -50.88
N MET A 961 -11.61 -4.30 -50.09
CA MET A 961 -11.32 -2.90 -50.41
C MET A 961 -9.93 -2.53 -49.90
N THR A 962 -9.14 -1.90 -50.76
CA THR A 962 -7.82 -1.34 -50.45
C THR A 962 -7.85 0.17 -50.67
N SER A 963 -7.08 0.92 -49.87
CA SER A 963 -6.88 2.36 -50.04
C SER A 963 -5.40 2.72 -50.00
N SER A 964 -4.98 3.49 -50.99
CA SER A 964 -3.63 4.05 -51.11
C SER A 964 -3.51 5.50 -50.62
N PHE A 965 -4.60 6.08 -50.07
CA PHE A 965 -4.68 7.50 -49.73
C PHE A 965 -5.42 7.77 -48.41
N TRP A 966 -6.59 7.16 -48.20
CA TRP A 966 -7.39 7.28 -46.97
C TRP A 966 -7.13 6.15 -45.98
N ASN A 967 -7.18 6.43 -44.67
CA ASN A 967 -7.23 5.39 -43.64
C ASN A 967 -8.67 4.83 -43.57
N ILE A 968 -8.83 3.52 -43.80
CA ILE A 968 -10.14 2.84 -43.77
C ILE A 968 -10.38 2.28 -42.37
N THR A 969 -11.49 2.68 -41.76
CA THR A 969 -11.97 2.17 -40.48
C THR A 969 -13.45 1.81 -40.55
N GLY A 970 -14.04 1.27 -39.47
CA GLY A 970 -15.49 1.01 -39.38
C GLY A 970 -16.10 0.14 -40.50
N CYS A 971 -15.29 -0.62 -41.24
CA CYS A 971 -15.74 -1.38 -42.39
C CYS A 971 -16.56 -2.62 -41.96
N SER A 972 -17.75 -2.76 -42.52
CA SER A 972 -18.69 -3.85 -42.26
C SER A 972 -19.25 -4.35 -43.60
N PHE A 973 -19.64 -5.61 -43.65
CA PHE A 973 -20.32 -6.20 -44.79
C PHE A 973 -21.62 -6.85 -44.33
N ARG A 974 -22.65 -6.80 -45.14
CA ARG A 974 -23.92 -7.47 -44.87
C ARG A 974 -24.59 -7.95 -46.15
N LEU A 975 -25.33 -9.03 -46.03
CA LEU A 975 -26.17 -9.58 -47.08
C LEU A 975 -27.63 -9.29 -46.73
N ARG A 976 -28.42 -8.86 -47.72
CA ARG A 976 -29.84 -8.55 -47.55
C ARG A 976 -30.65 -8.82 -48.81
N ASN A 977 -31.97 -8.82 -48.70
CA ASN A 977 -32.87 -8.63 -49.83
C ASN A 977 -33.35 -7.17 -49.88
N ILE A 978 -34.36 -6.91 -50.71
CA ILE A 978 -35.07 -5.63 -50.80
C ILE A 978 -35.77 -5.29 -49.47
N THR A 979 -36.25 -6.28 -48.70
CA THR A 979 -37.08 -6.08 -47.50
C THR A 979 -36.49 -6.56 -46.18
N THR A 980 -35.49 -7.46 -46.17
CA THR A 980 -34.91 -8.02 -44.94
C THR A 980 -33.39 -8.15 -45.04
N SER A 981 -32.67 -7.82 -43.95
CA SER A 981 -31.26 -8.17 -43.79
C SER A 981 -31.10 -9.64 -43.38
N PHE A 982 -30.17 -10.35 -44.00
CA PHE A 982 -29.95 -11.78 -43.79
C PHE A 982 -28.84 -12.07 -42.79
N ASN A 983 -27.68 -11.42 -42.97
CA ASN A 983 -26.52 -11.62 -42.12
C ASN A 983 -25.57 -10.42 -42.24
N SER A 984 -24.84 -10.08 -41.18
CA SER A 984 -23.87 -8.97 -41.17
C SER A 984 -22.64 -9.34 -40.36
N SER A 985 -21.46 -8.95 -40.85
CA SER A 985 -20.17 -9.12 -40.19
C SER A 985 -19.36 -7.83 -40.29
N SER A 986 -18.69 -7.47 -39.20
CA SER A 986 -17.66 -6.43 -39.16
C SER A 986 -16.38 -7.05 -38.62
N LEU A 987 -15.25 -6.65 -39.19
CA LEU A 987 -13.92 -6.97 -38.67
C LEU A 987 -13.23 -5.66 -38.21
N THR A 988 -12.10 -5.77 -37.53
CA THR A 988 -11.23 -4.64 -37.18
C THR A 988 -9.99 -4.63 -38.09
N PHE A 989 -9.53 -3.44 -38.50
CA PHE A 989 -8.68 -3.24 -39.68
C PHE A 989 -7.21 -2.93 -39.36
N ASN A 990 -6.34 -3.13 -40.35
CA ASN A 990 -4.93 -2.71 -40.32
C ASN A 990 -4.70 -1.26 -40.83
N GLY A 991 -5.77 -0.51 -41.09
CA GLY A 991 -5.74 0.89 -41.53
C GLY A 991 -5.65 1.14 -43.05
N SER A 992 -5.46 0.12 -43.89
CA SER A 992 -5.38 0.32 -45.36
C SER A 992 -6.09 -0.72 -46.23
N GLU A 993 -6.45 -1.88 -45.68
CA GLU A 993 -7.27 -2.90 -46.36
C GLU A 993 -8.43 -3.39 -45.49
N CYS A 994 -9.59 -3.61 -46.10
CA CYS A 994 -10.77 -4.25 -45.52
C CYS A 994 -11.14 -5.49 -46.33
N ILE A 995 -11.09 -6.69 -45.73
CA ILE A 995 -11.59 -7.94 -46.33
C ILE A 995 -12.60 -8.58 -45.37
N ILE A 996 -13.85 -8.76 -45.81
CA ILE A 996 -14.90 -9.35 -44.99
C ILE A 996 -15.62 -10.46 -45.78
N PRO A 997 -15.42 -11.74 -45.42
CA PRO A 997 -16.20 -12.86 -45.92
C PRO A 997 -17.48 -13.10 -45.12
N ILE A 998 -18.60 -13.36 -45.79
CA ILE A 998 -19.87 -13.80 -45.23
C ILE A 998 -20.37 -14.99 -46.05
N THR A 999 -20.40 -16.16 -45.40
CA THR A 999 -21.01 -17.36 -45.94
C THR A 999 -22.53 -17.28 -45.81
N PHE A 1000 -23.19 -17.30 -46.97
CA PHE A 1000 -24.60 -17.05 -47.30
C PHE A 1000 -25.33 -18.20 -48.03
N ASN A 1001 -26.28 -18.94 -47.44
CA ASN A 1001 -27.14 -19.82 -48.24
C ASN A 1001 -28.18 -19.02 -49.04
N THR A 1002 -28.09 -19.08 -50.38
CA THR A 1002 -28.97 -18.33 -51.28
C THR A 1002 -30.44 -18.70 -51.18
N GLY A 1003 -30.78 -19.85 -50.60
CA GLY A 1003 -32.13 -20.28 -50.29
C GLY A 1003 -33.05 -20.30 -51.52
N ASN A 1004 -34.32 -19.98 -51.33
CA ASN A 1004 -35.25 -19.72 -52.43
C ASN A 1004 -35.35 -18.22 -52.78
N HIS A 1005 -34.42 -17.39 -52.31
CA HIS A 1005 -34.41 -15.98 -52.66
C HIS A 1005 -34.13 -15.83 -54.15
N THR A 1006 -34.77 -14.88 -54.83
CA THR A 1006 -34.53 -14.54 -56.24
C THR A 1006 -33.45 -13.47 -56.40
N THR A 1007 -33.15 -12.74 -55.33
CA THR A 1007 -32.22 -11.62 -55.30
C THR A 1007 -31.55 -11.55 -53.92
N ILE A 1008 -30.24 -11.31 -53.92
CA ILE A 1008 -29.43 -11.06 -52.73
C ILE A 1008 -28.54 -9.85 -53.02
N ILE A 1009 -28.50 -8.89 -52.12
CA ILE A 1009 -27.69 -7.69 -52.21
C ILE A 1009 -26.58 -7.82 -51.18
N GLY A 1010 -25.33 -7.82 -51.65
CA GLY A 1010 -24.17 -7.64 -50.79
C GLY A 1010 -23.89 -6.15 -50.63
N GLU A 1011 -23.89 -5.65 -49.40
CA GLU A 1011 -23.75 -4.24 -49.07
C GLU A 1011 -22.68 -4.08 -48.01
N ALA A 1012 -21.63 -3.31 -48.31
CA ALA A 1012 -20.55 -3.00 -47.40
C ALA A 1012 -20.60 -1.52 -46.99
N THR A 1013 -20.43 -1.25 -45.71
CA THR A 1013 -20.27 0.11 -45.17
C THR A 1013 -18.82 0.30 -44.74
N TYR A 1014 -18.26 1.51 -44.78
CA TYR A 1014 -16.92 1.81 -44.27
C TYR A 1014 -16.75 3.28 -43.90
N GLN A 1015 -15.82 3.57 -43.00
CA GLN A 1015 -15.43 4.92 -42.63
C GLN A 1015 -14.09 5.30 -43.26
N LEU A 1016 -13.98 6.56 -43.66
CA LEU A 1016 -12.70 7.19 -44.01
C LEU A 1016 -12.30 8.09 -42.85
N ASN A 1017 -11.06 7.94 -42.35
CA ASN A 1017 -10.49 8.70 -41.24
C ASN A 1017 -11.44 8.85 -40.02
N ASN A 1018 -12.16 7.78 -39.63
CA ASN A 1018 -13.14 7.75 -38.52
C ASN A 1018 -14.33 8.75 -38.60
N THR A 1019 -14.56 9.44 -39.72
CA THR A 1019 -15.50 10.58 -39.77
C THR A 1019 -16.71 10.42 -40.69
N LEU A 1020 -16.62 9.65 -41.79
CA LEU A 1020 -17.68 9.57 -42.80
C LEU A 1020 -18.03 8.13 -43.20
N ASN A 1021 -19.25 7.69 -42.84
CA ASN A 1021 -19.82 6.39 -43.24
C ASN A 1021 -20.23 6.38 -44.72
N ASN A 1022 -19.51 5.61 -45.54
CA ASN A 1022 -19.81 5.34 -46.94
C ASN A 1022 -20.41 3.94 -47.11
N THR A 1023 -21.26 3.74 -48.13
CA THR A 1023 -21.89 2.44 -48.41
C THR A 1023 -21.75 2.09 -49.90
N VAL A 1024 -21.29 0.88 -50.20
CA VAL A 1024 -21.19 0.32 -51.56
C VAL A 1024 -21.91 -1.03 -51.62
N SER A 1025 -22.55 -1.37 -52.74
CA SER A 1025 -23.29 -2.63 -52.86
C SER A 1025 -23.27 -3.24 -54.26
N VAL A 1026 -23.54 -4.53 -54.32
CA VAL A 1026 -23.71 -5.32 -55.54
C VAL A 1026 -24.95 -6.21 -55.40
N GLN A 1027 -25.72 -6.34 -56.48
CA GLN A 1027 -26.91 -7.17 -56.52
C GLN A 1027 -26.66 -8.47 -57.30
N TYR A 1028 -26.92 -9.58 -56.63
CA TYR A 1028 -26.90 -10.93 -57.18
C TYR A 1028 -28.32 -11.39 -57.50
N THR A 1029 -28.51 -11.92 -58.71
CA THR A 1029 -29.72 -12.62 -59.11
C THR A 1029 -29.52 -14.10 -58.90
N VAL A 1030 -30.43 -14.74 -58.16
CA VAL A 1030 -30.37 -16.17 -57.89
C VAL A 1030 -31.29 -16.88 -58.87
N LEU A 1031 -30.70 -17.63 -59.80
CA LEU A 1031 -31.43 -18.36 -60.84
C LEU A 1031 -31.56 -19.85 -60.49
N PHE A 1032 -32.65 -20.43 -60.98
CA PHE A 1032 -32.91 -21.86 -60.89
C PHE A 1032 -32.16 -22.56 -62.05
N THR A 1033 -30.93 -23.02 -61.82
CA THR A 1033 -30.19 -23.80 -62.83
C THR A 1033 -30.88 -25.13 -63.08
N PHE A 1034 -31.55 -25.21 -64.23
CA PHE A 1034 -32.04 -26.44 -64.83
C PHE A 1034 -30.91 -27.47 -64.97
N GLN A 1035 -31.13 -28.71 -64.50
CA GLN A 1035 -30.16 -29.80 -64.66
C GLN A 1035 -30.07 -30.23 -66.14
N GLY A 1036 -29.18 -29.59 -66.90
CA GLY A 1036 -28.55 -30.22 -68.06
C GLY A 1036 -27.64 -31.36 -67.61
N GLN A 1037 -27.47 -32.38 -68.45
CA GLN A 1037 -26.96 -33.72 -68.09
C GLN A 1037 -25.45 -33.83 -67.72
N PHE A 1038 -24.80 -32.76 -67.27
CA PHE A 1038 -23.41 -32.75 -66.80
C PHE A 1038 -23.21 -31.97 -65.49
N SER A 1039 -24.21 -31.99 -64.59
CA SER A 1039 -24.04 -31.47 -63.23
C SER A 1039 -23.38 -32.52 -62.33
N LEU A 1040 -22.66 -32.12 -61.26
CA LEU A 1040 -22.12 -33.08 -60.28
C LEU A 1040 -23.24 -33.91 -59.62
N LYS A 1041 -24.43 -33.32 -59.47
CA LYS A 1041 -25.64 -34.06 -59.08
C LYS A 1041 -26.02 -35.11 -60.13
N THR A 1042 -25.93 -34.82 -61.43
CA THR A 1042 -26.13 -35.82 -62.50
C THR A 1042 -25.07 -36.92 -62.44
N PHE A 1043 -23.80 -36.60 -62.20
CA PHE A 1043 -22.75 -37.61 -61.99
C PHE A 1043 -23.03 -38.51 -60.77
N ILE A 1044 -23.52 -37.95 -59.66
CA ILE A 1044 -23.96 -38.73 -58.49
C ILE A 1044 -25.24 -39.51 -58.78
N ASP A 1045 -26.21 -38.94 -59.50
CA ASP A 1045 -27.42 -39.63 -59.95
C ASP A 1045 -27.09 -40.79 -60.92
N ASP A 1046 -26.07 -40.63 -61.78
CA ASP A 1046 -25.56 -41.65 -62.71
C ASP A 1046 -24.74 -42.74 -61.97
N ILE A 1047 -23.94 -42.37 -60.97
CA ILE A 1047 -23.28 -43.33 -60.05
C ILE A 1047 -24.32 -44.10 -59.22
N ASN A 1048 -25.40 -43.44 -58.80
CA ASN A 1048 -26.55 -44.10 -58.17
C ASN A 1048 -27.36 -44.92 -59.18
N SER A 1049 -27.36 -44.58 -60.48
CA SER A 1049 -27.87 -45.48 -61.53
C SER A 1049 -26.98 -46.72 -61.68
N PHE A 1050 -25.67 -46.60 -61.46
CA PHE A 1050 -24.73 -47.72 -61.44
C PHE A 1050 -24.98 -48.69 -60.26
N VAL A 1051 -25.59 -48.21 -59.15
CA VAL A 1051 -26.15 -49.05 -58.06
C VAL A 1051 -27.34 -49.90 -58.54
N SER A 1052 -27.92 -49.60 -59.70
CA SER A 1052 -28.93 -50.44 -60.35
C SER A 1052 -28.33 -51.49 -61.29
N ALA A 1053 -27.03 -51.42 -61.62
CA ALA A 1053 -26.38 -52.21 -62.67
C ALA A 1053 -25.92 -53.63 -62.24
N GLY A 1054 -26.40 -54.15 -61.10
CA GLY A 1054 -26.25 -55.56 -60.72
C GLY A 1054 -24.95 -55.95 -59.99
N PHE A 1055 -24.02 -55.03 -59.72
CA PHE A 1055 -22.92 -55.29 -58.78
C PHE A 1055 -23.48 -55.56 -57.38
N ASN A 1056 -22.93 -56.52 -56.62
CA ASN A 1056 -23.28 -56.70 -55.21
C ASN A 1056 -22.57 -55.65 -54.34
N ASP A 1057 -23.05 -55.46 -53.11
CA ASP A 1057 -22.53 -54.41 -52.23
C ASP A 1057 -21.04 -54.59 -51.89
N PHE A 1058 -20.56 -55.84 -51.80
CA PHE A 1058 -19.14 -56.13 -51.65
C PHE A 1058 -18.29 -55.64 -52.84
N ALA A 1059 -18.75 -55.81 -54.08
CA ALA A 1059 -18.03 -55.29 -55.25
C ALA A 1059 -17.98 -53.75 -55.27
N ARG A 1060 -19.04 -53.07 -54.78
CA ARG A 1060 -19.10 -51.60 -54.64
C ARG A 1060 -18.17 -51.10 -53.52
N PHE A 1061 -18.09 -51.85 -52.43
CA PHE A 1061 -17.19 -51.60 -51.32
C PHE A 1061 -15.72 -51.65 -51.77
N ILE A 1062 -15.34 -52.70 -52.49
CA ILE A 1062 -13.97 -52.84 -53.04
C ILE A 1062 -13.69 -51.78 -54.11
N LEU A 1063 -14.64 -51.51 -55.02
CA LEU A 1063 -14.45 -50.51 -56.08
C LEU A 1063 -14.31 -49.09 -55.52
N SER A 1064 -15.09 -48.72 -54.51
CA SER A 1064 -14.95 -47.42 -53.83
C SER A 1064 -13.60 -47.29 -53.13
N ILE A 1065 -13.12 -48.31 -52.41
CA ILE A 1065 -11.77 -48.29 -51.81
C ILE A 1065 -10.67 -48.12 -52.87
N ILE A 1066 -10.75 -48.81 -54.01
CA ILE A 1066 -9.79 -48.65 -55.12
C ILE A 1066 -9.82 -47.22 -55.68
N ILE A 1067 -11.00 -46.62 -55.84
CA ILE A 1067 -11.14 -45.24 -56.33
C ILE A 1067 -10.59 -44.23 -55.30
N ILE A 1068 -10.86 -44.42 -54.00
CA ILE A 1068 -10.32 -43.58 -52.93
C ILE A 1068 -8.79 -43.61 -52.94
N ILE A 1069 -8.19 -44.80 -52.93
CA ILE A 1069 -6.72 -44.97 -52.98
C ILE A 1069 -6.15 -44.38 -54.27
N GLY A 1070 -6.82 -44.56 -55.40
CA GLY A 1070 -6.41 -43.99 -56.69
C GLY A 1070 -6.41 -42.46 -56.70
N ILE A 1071 -7.46 -41.82 -56.18
CA ILE A 1071 -7.57 -40.36 -56.11
C ILE A 1071 -6.58 -39.76 -55.10
N VAL A 1072 -6.49 -40.34 -53.89
CA VAL A 1072 -5.57 -39.87 -52.83
C VAL A 1072 -4.11 -40.08 -53.25
N GLY A 1073 -3.81 -41.24 -53.85
CA GLY A 1073 -2.49 -41.55 -54.40
C GLY A 1073 -2.10 -40.62 -55.55
N TRP A 1074 -3.00 -40.38 -56.51
CA TRP A 1074 -2.78 -39.42 -57.59
C TRP A 1074 -2.59 -37.98 -57.07
N ALA A 1075 -3.42 -37.54 -56.11
CA ALA A 1075 -3.28 -36.22 -55.49
C ALA A 1075 -1.94 -36.08 -54.75
N SER A 1076 -1.50 -37.09 -53.99
CA SER A 1076 -0.20 -37.09 -53.32
C SER A 1076 0.99 -37.06 -54.28
N LEU A 1077 0.82 -37.59 -55.50
CA LEU A 1077 1.86 -37.64 -56.52
C LEU A 1077 1.90 -36.37 -57.38
N GLU A 1078 0.79 -35.90 -57.94
CA GLU A 1078 0.79 -34.79 -58.90
C GLU A 1078 0.61 -33.40 -58.26
N LEU A 1079 -0.04 -33.30 -57.10
CA LEU A 1079 -0.35 -32.01 -56.47
C LEU A 1079 0.63 -31.72 -55.34
N SER A 1080 1.55 -30.77 -55.57
CA SER A 1080 2.62 -30.40 -54.64
C SER A 1080 2.13 -30.03 -53.23
N VAL A 1081 0.92 -29.46 -53.12
CA VAL A 1081 0.26 -29.11 -51.84
C VAL A 1081 0.04 -30.31 -50.93
N PHE A 1082 -0.05 -31.53 -51.47
CA PHE A 1082 -0.26 -32.75 -50.70
C PHE A 1082 1.06 -33.50 -50.39
N ARG A 1083 2.22 -33.02 -50.88
CA ARG A 1083 3.53 -33.61 -50.57
C ARG A 1083 4.13 -32.99 -49.32
N GLY A 1084 3.86 -33.60 -48.17
CA GLY A 1084 4.42 -33.23 -46.85
C GLY A 1084 3.38 -32.92 -45.78
N GLU A 1085 2.13 -32.71 -46.18
CA GLU A 1085 1.00 -32.35 -45.31
C GLU A 1085 0.06 -33.56 -45.14
N GLU A 1086 0.41 -34.46 -44.23
CA GLU A 1086 -0.32 -35.73 -44.00
C GLU A 1086 -1.80 -35.51 -43.60
N GLU A 1087 -2.09 -34.43 -42.85
CA GLU A 1087 -3.43 -34.05 -42.41
C GLU A 1087 -4.37 -33.77 -43.59
N ILE A 1088 -3.85 -33.18 -44.67
CA ILE A 1088 -4.65 -32.83 -45.85
C ILE A 1088 -4.98 -34.10 -46.64
N LEU A 1089 -4.04 -35.06 -46.72
CA LEU A 1089 -4.30 -36.39 -47.31
C LEU A 1089 -5.27 -37.23 -46.47
N ILE A 1090 -5.14 -37.22 -45.14
CA ILE A 1090 -6.07 -37.89 -44.22
C ILE A 1090 -7.46 -37.24 -44.31
N GLY A 1091 -7.54 -35.91 -44.29
CA GLY A 1091 -8.79 -35.16 -44.46
C GLY A 1091 -9.49 -35.44 -45.79
N LEU A 1092 -8.73 -35.46 -46.90
CA LEU A 1092 -9.23 -35.87 -48.22
C LEU A 1092 -9.74 -37.32 -48.21
N THR A 1093 -9.02 -38.23 -47.56
CA THR A 1093 -9.42 -39.64 -47.44
C THR A 1093 -10.74 -39.78 -46.67
N ILE A 1094 -10.88 -39.11 -45.52
CA ILE A 1094 -12.12 -39.09 -44.73
C ILE A 1094 -13.28 -38.48 -45.54
N ALA A 1095 -13.04 -37.39 -46.27
CA ALA A 1095 -14.06 -36.75 -47.10
C ALA A 1095 -14.55 -37.65 -48.25
N LEU A 1096 -13.64 -38.40 -48.87
CA LEU A 1096 -14.01 -39.38 -49.90
C LEU A 1096 -14.75 -40.59 -49.28
N ILE A 1097 -14.30 -41.10 -48.12
CA ILE A 1097 -15.00 -42.16 -47.38
C ILE A 1097 -16.42 -41.70 -46.99
N PHE A 1098 -16.59 -40.45 -46.52
CA PHE A 1098 -17.90 -39.87 -46.26
C PHE A 1098 -18.79 -39.89 -47.51
N MET A 1099 -18.27 -39.43 -48.65
CA MET A 1099 -18.99 -39.42 -49.92
C MET A 1099 -19.41 -40.83 -50.35
N PHE A 1100 -18.50 -41.81 -50.29
CA PHE A 1100 -18.80 -43.20 -50.68
C PHE A 1100 -19.71 -43.94 -49.70
N SER A 1101 -19.68 -43.61 -48.39
CA SER A 1101 -20.72 -44.02 -47.43
C SER A 1101 -22.06 -43.35 -47.73
N TYR A 1102 -22.10 -42.05 -48.04
CA TYR A 1102 -23.34 -41.32 -48.34
C TYR A 1102 -24.13 -41.93 -49.51
N ILE A 1103 -23.44 -42.31 -50.59
CA ILE A 1103 -24.07 -42.97 -51.75
C ILE A 1103 -24.32 -44.49 -51.54
N GLY A 1104 -24.00 -45.03 -50.37
CA GLY A 1104 -24.27 -46.44 -50.03
C GLY A 1104 -23.26 -47.46 -50.58
N TRP A 1105 -22.15 -47.02 -51.17
CA TRP A 1105 -21.14 -47.92 -51.75
C TRP A 1105 -20.26 -48.58 -50.70
N LEU A 1106 -20.09 -47.96 -49.52
CA LEU A 1106 -19.36 -48.53 -48.37
C LEU A 1106 -20.27 -49.28 -47.38
N ASN A 1107 -21.40 -49.83 -47.85
CA ASN A 1107 -22.30 -50.64 -47.04
C ASN A 1107 -21.71 -52.02 -46.74
N MET A 1108 -21.42 -52.31 -45.46
CA MET A 1108 -20.98 -53.65 -45.03
C MET A 1108 -22.15 -54.47 -44.49
N PRO A 1109 -22.59 -55.55 -45.17
CA PRO A 1109 -23.59 -56.46 -44.64
C PRO A 1109 -23.00 -57.31 -43.51
N LEU A 1110 -23.05 -56.78 -42.30
CA LEU A 1110 -22.72 -57.46 -41.05
C LEU A 1110 -24.01 -57.96 -40.39
N ASP A 1111 -24.49 -59.12 -40.85
CA ASP A 1111 -25.73 -59.77 -40.35
C ASP A 1111 -25.68 -60.09 -38.83
N SER A 1112 -24.49 -60.00 -38.22
CA SER A 1112 -24.24 -60.26 -36.80
C SER A 1112 -24.29 -59.03 -35.89
N LEU A 1113 -24.47 -57.81 -36.41
CA LEU A 1113 -24.64 -56.61 -35.56
C LEU A 1113 -26.08 -56.55 -35.04
N PRO A 1114 -26.31 -56.52 -33.72
CA PRO A 1114 -27.66 -56.52 -33.17
C PRO A 1114 -28.40 -55.25 -33.59
N SER A 1115 -29.56 -55.41 -34.22
CA SER A 1115 -30.36 -54.28 -34.72
C SER A 1115 -30.71 -53.34 -33.57
N ILE A 1116 -30.24 -52.08 -33.63
CA ILE A 1116 -30.45 -51.06 -32.58
C ILE A 1116 -31.89 -50.50 -32.69
N LYS A 1117 -32.87 -51.38 -32.47
CA LYS A 1117 -34.30 -51.06 -32.48
C LYS A 1117 -34.68 -50.30 -31.22
N GLY A 1118 -34.61 -48.98 -31.32
CA GLY A 1118 -35.06 -48.06 -30.27
C GLY A 1118 -34.73 -46.60 -30.55
N TRP A 1119 -33.70 -46.33 -31.37
CA TRP A 1119 -33.19 -44.96 -31.61
C TRP A 1119 -33.82 -44.26 -32.83
N GLY A 1120 -34.87 -44.83 -33.42
CA GLY A 1120 -35.56 -44.26 -34.58
C GLY A 1120 -34.76 -44.24 -35.89
N LEU A 1121 -33.53 -44.74 -35.89
CA LEU A 1121 -32.67 -44.82 -37.07
C LEU A 1121 -33.11 -45.96 -38.00
N PRO A 1122 -32.98 -45.80 -39.34
CA PRO A 1122 -33.36 -46.84 -40.29
C PRO A 1122 -32.59 -48.15 -40.08
N GLU A 1123 -33.27 -49.28 -40.24
CA GLU A 1123 -32.60 -50.58 -40.39
C GLU A 1123 -31.57 -50.47 -41.53
N ASN A 1124 -30.35 -50.96 -41.30
CA ASN A 1124 -29.16 -50.84 -42.17
C ASN A 1124 -28.42 -49.48 -42.18
N TRP A 1125 -28.88 -48.43 -41.48
CA TRP A 1125 -28.12 -47.15 -41.40
C TRP A 1125 -26.70 -47.35 -40.87
N LEU A 1126 -26.53 -48.15 -39.82
CA LEU A 1126 -25.20 -48.40 -39.24
C LEU A 1126 -24.27 -49.09 -40.25
N ASN A 1127 -24.77 -50.06 -41.03
CA ASN A 1127 -24.00 -50.82 -42.01
C ASN A 1127 -23.44 -49.93 -43.14
N GLN A 1128 -24.17 -48.88 -43.52
CA GLN A 1128 -23.75 -47.87 -44.50
C GLN A 1128 -22.68 -46.90 -43.96
N TRP A 1129 -22.77 -46.55 -42.68
CA TRP A 1129 -22.01 -45.45 -42.09
C TRP A 1129 -20.85 -45.86 -41.17
N ILE A 1130 -20.77 -47.14 -40.77
CA ILE A 1130 -19.77 -47.63 -39.81
C ILE A 1130 -18.31 -47.37 -40.25
N VAL A 1131 -18.00 -47.52 -41.54
CA VAL A 1131 -16.64 -47.22 -42.06
C VAL A 1131 -16.30 -45.74 -41.95
N PHE A 1132 -17.25 -44.86 -42.29
CA PHE A 1132 -17.06 -43.43 -42.12
C PHE A 1132 -16.90 -43.06 -40.64
N ILE A 1133 -17.75 -43.59 -39.75
CA ILE A 1133 -17.67 -43.30 -38.31
C ILE A 1133 -16.33 -43.74 -37.73
N LEU A 1134 -15.85 -44.95 -38.05
CA LEU A 1134 -14.54 -45.44 -37.60
C LEU A 1134 -13.38 -44.63 -38.20
N SER A 1135 -13.48 -44.23 -39.47
CA SER A 1135 -12.46 -43.41 -40.15
C SER A 1135 -12.43 -41.97 -39.63
N LEU A 1136 -13.59 -41.41 -39.28
CA LEU A 1136 -13.72 -40.09 -38.67
C LEU A 1136 -13.20 -40.10 -37.24
N LEU A 1137 -13.48 -41.14 -36.45
CA LEU A 1137 -12.90 -41.31 -35.12
C LEU A 1137 -11.38 -41.45 -35.20
N GLY A 1138 -10.85 -42.27 -36.11
CA GLY A 1138 -9.41 -42.52 -36.22
C GLY A 1138 -8.61 -41.39 -36.83
N GLY A 1139 -9.03 -40.88 -38.00
CA GLY A 1139 -8.33 -39.77 -38.65
C GLY A 1139 -8.66 -38.41 -38.03
N GLY A 1140 -9.86 -38.23 -37.49
CA GLY A 1140 -10.24 -37.03 -36.75
C GLY A 1140 -9.50 -36.89 -35.42
N SER A 1141 -9.31 -37.97 -34.65
CA SER A 1141 -8.47 -37.93 -33.45
C SER A 1141 -7.00 -37.65 -33.79
N PHE A 1142 -6.45 -38.22 -34.87
CA PHE A 1142 -5.12 -37.87 -35.36
C PHE A 1142 -4.99 -36.38 -35.72
N ILE A 1143 -5.96 -35.82 -36.45
CA ILE A 1143 -5.95 -34.39 -36.83
C ILE A 1143 -6.13 -33.46 -35.63
N ILE A 1144 -7.06 -33.76 -34.72
CA ILE A 1144 -7.28 -32.97 -33.49
C ILE A 1144 -5.99 -32.95 -32.68
N ARG A 1145 -5.40 -34.11 -32.40
CA ARG A 1145 -4.16 -34.27 -31.63
C ARG A 1145 -2.90 -33.68 -32.31
N LYS A 1146 -2.90 -33.47 -33.64
CA LYS A 1146 -1.79 -32.76 -34.30
C LYS A 1146 -1.96 -31.23 -34.25
N LYS A 1147 -3.17 -30.74 -33.93
CA LYS A 1147 -3.48 -29.30 -33.77
C LYS A 1147 -3.63 -28.83 -32.31
N PHE A 1148 -3.87 -29.75 -31.38
CA PHE A 1148 -3.99 -29.55 -29.94
C PHE A 1148 -3.09 -30.58 -29.23
#